data_AF-A0A0G1AE63-F1
#
_entry.id   AF-A0A0G1AE63-F1
#
_cell.length_a   1.000
_cell.length_b   1.000
_cell.length_c   1.000
_cell.angle_alpha   90.00
_cell.angle_beta   90.00
_cell.angle_gamma   90.00
#
_symmetry.space_group_name_H-M   'P 1'
#
loop_
_entity.id
_entity.type
_entity.pdbx_description
1 polymer ?
#
loop_
_entity_poly.entity_id
_entity_poly.type
_entity_poly.pdbx_seq_one_letter_code
_entity_poly.pdbx_strand_id
1 'polypeptide(L)'
;MTKYFTIFTLVLLLSPVLIRAQEQCTYIVSDVASLLNIQNLIRGEVAEGLSRNIVVCLNGGTYYLSSPLQFDNRDSGTGQYSITYQSTPGQTAVISGGKIITTAWTKSENIWTNTLSDGVSFRQLYLNNAPLPRASRSFTIESVNGRQITVNEIANFSNLSPDAELLALGSFSIYREKIIAGNSNTLTAATLMGLWSVNPDPGYAGIAPMPGRPLFVENDPKYLDQPGEWTLTTSSKTLKYFPKSEAEDPNSGQFIYPYLDQLLIISSSKNLAFNNLTFVHSKWTLPTGGYDGLQAGSYGMDPYTTTYFSPPAILTEFSSNLEFNTNTFWHLGSHGLALGQGSNNIKINGNLFTDIGGNSIMVGYRPQFVLEADWNPVSLAPQHNDITNNTIYSTATNMWDSVGIFAAFSIQYNLIYHTNLKLNDGGGIYVLGNQANSFMYNNAMTDIYPPAYGSAVAGIYFDNGSIGWTVRENGTNNWWCSDCPGNDPANSPTNFSLISNYVGDNPSTKYYISPASQVRTESGSVVTTDSNCYNFLANGDYYFPNPNTGGNRPCQSTANALSNYFLLQGIADDNRLEQSERWIYGYQPRSDWAPFGPQITSPSPTPTPTPTPSPTPTPTPPSATNFVFVFTGESNSGGQAPNSDATPEDLAPAPQVQILNNTTFKFENLDIGTNNNIGHYNLPCCDTHGLELQLANSTKANAFANNPQVYLVKTGQGLSTLSEWNVGGTYWTKFLQRTDATKALLPTPKQWVVWYSLGINDYIFETPISTFKSLTIAHLNKIKAELPGAIIIMTQFQSMGDIYTAALTQIAASEPNVYVVDSTGATLGIPLHWDYAGFKTLGTRMVTITNNALGSPTPTPTPTPIPFPGDLDGDNKVDIFDYNTLVASFGHPYTIFDYNQLVANFGKSN
;
A
#
# COMPACT_ATOMS: atom_id res chain seq x y z
N MET A 1 26.96 58.76 14.50
CA MET A 1 27.61 57.46 14.24
C MET A 1 26.65 56.65 13.39
N THR A 2 26.48 56.89 12.09
CA THR A 2 27.43 56.85 10.96
C THR A 2 28.03 55.45 10.76
N LYS A 3 27.74 54.87 9.57
CA LYS A 3 28.19 53.59 8.99
C LYS A 3 27.37 52.38 9.50
N TYR A 4 26.52 51.70 8.74
CA TYR A 4 26.71 51.21 7.36
C TYR A 4 25.38 51.21 6.57
N PHE A 5 25.35 52.01 5.51
CA PHE A 5 24.54 51.79 4.32
C PHE A 5 25.39 50.95 3.35
N THR A 6 24.75 50.16 2.49
CA THR A 6 25.31 49.46 1.31
C THR A 6 26.02 48.13 1.57
N ILE A 7 25.27 47.03 1.38
CA ILE A 7 25.62 45.90 0.50
C ILE A 7 24.36 45.00 0.41
N PHE A 8 24.03 44.60 -0.82
CA PHE A 8 22.92 43.73 -1.25
C PHE A 8 21.53 44.33 -1.53
N THR A 9 21.52 45.35 -2.38
CA THR A 9 20.50 45.50 -3.43
C THR A 9 20.88 44.60 -4.62
N LEU A 10 20.73 43.27 -4.49
CA LEU A 10 20.72 42.30 -5.59
C LEU A 10 20.39 40.91 -5.02
N VAL A 11 19.13 40.48 -4.99
CA VAL A 11 18.56 39.09 -4.92
C VAL A 11 17.15 39.19 -4.29
N LEU A 12 16.23 39.93 -4.93
CA LEU A 12 14.80 39.90 -4.59
C LEU A 12 13.92 39.83 -5.85
N LEU A 13 14.52 39.31 -6.93
CA LEU A 13 13.83 38.77 -8.09
C LEU A 13 14.34 37.33 -8.22
N LEU A 14 13.43 36.36 -8.26
CA LEU A 14 13.63 34.89 -8.30
C LEU A 14 13.47 34.19 -6.94
N SER A 15 12.22 34.03 -6.53
CA SER A 15 11.79 32.81 -5.86
C SER A 15 10.38 32.49 -6.35
N PRO A 16 10.22 31.65 -7.40
CA PRO A 16 8.92 31.07 -7.69
C PRO A 16 8.70 29.95 -6.66
N VAL A 17 7.77 30.16 -5.74
CA VAL A 17 7.12 29.03 -5.07
C VAL A 17 6.28 28.36 -6.15
N LEU A 18 6.74 27.20 -6.62
CA LEU A 18 6.02 26.37 -7.58
C LEU A 18 4.69 25.93 -6.96
N ILE A 19 3.61 26.60 -7.33
CA ILE A 19 2.33 25.93 -7.54
C ILE A 19 2.57 24.99 -8.72
N ARG A 20 2.64 23.66 -8.51
CA ARG A 20 2.52 22.71 -9.63
C ARG A 20 1.10 22.88 -10.17
N ALA A 21 0.97 23.75 -11.17
CA ALA A 21 -0.20 23.77 -12.03
C ALA A 21 -0.45 22.33 -12.49
N GLN A 22 -1.70 21.87 -12.42
CA GLN A 22 -2.09 20.68 -13.14
C GLN A 22 -1.77 20.97 -14.61
N GLU A 23 -0.65 20.44 -15.12
CA GLU A 23 -0.18 20.79 -16.45
C GLU A 23 -1.27 20.38 -17.44
N GLN A 24 -1.81 21.36 -18.17
CA GLN A 24 -2.82 21.09 -19.19
C GLN A 24 -2.26 20.06 -20.18
N CYS A 25 -3.08 19.07 -20.54
CA CYS A 25 -2.73 18.06 -21.53
C CYS A 25 -2.29 18.74 -22.83
N THR A 26 -1.04 18.52 -23.23
CA THR A 26 -0.54 18.95 -24.53
C THR A 26 -1.14 18.07 -25.63
N TYR A 27 -1.21 16.77 -25.36
CA TYR A 27 -1.81 15.77 -26.23
C TYR A 27 -2.79 14.90 -25.45
N ILE A 28 -3.85 14.46 -26.13
CA ILE A 28 -4.82 13.49 -25.61
C ILE A 28 -4.82 12.28 -26.55
N VAL A 29 -4.72 11.09 -25.99
CA VAL A 29 -4.75 9.82 -26.73
C VAL A 29 -5.89 8.95 -26.19
N SER A 30 -6.53 8.18 -27.06
CA SER A 30 -7.71 7.37 -26.71
C SER A 30 -7.60 5.91 -27.13
N ASP A 31 -6.56 5.58 -27.90
CA ASP A 31 -6.27 4.22 -28.36
C ASP A 31 -4.76 4.08 -28.66
N VAL A 32 -4.33 2.85 -28.99
CA VAL A 32 -2.92 2.56 -29.27
C VAL A 32 -2.43 3.28 -30.54
N ALA A 33 -3.28 3.44 -31.55
CA ALA A 33 -2.89 4.08 -32.80
C ALA A 33 -2.58 5.57 -32.59
N SER A 34 -3.42 6.27 -31.83
CA SER A 34 -3.21 7.66 -31.42
C SER A 34 -2.00 7.81 -30.51
N LEU A 35 -1.76 6.87 -29.58
CA LEU A 35 -0.55 6.88 -28.74
C LEU A 35 0.74 6.84 -29.59
N LEU A 36 0.81 5.93 -30.58
CA LEU A 36 1.97 5.82 -31.47
C LEU A 36 2.12 7.05 -32.37
N ASN A 37 1.01 7.61 -32.86
CA ASN A 37 1.04 8.82 -33.68
C ASN A 37 1.53 10.03 -32.88
N ILE A 38 1.04 10.21 -31.64
CA ILE A 38 1.47 11.30 -30.75
C ILE A 38 2.95 11.15 -30.40
N GLN A 39 3.44 9.93 -30.11
CA GLN A 39 4.87 9.72 -29.88
C GLN A 39 5.71 10.20 -31.07
N ASN A 40 5.31 9.89 -32.31
CA ASN A 40 6.02 10.34 -33.50
C ASN A 40 5.96 11.87 -33.70
N LEU A 41 4.86 12.52 -33.33
CA LEU A 41 4.76 13.99 -33.36
C LEU A 41 5.71 14.63 -32.34
N ILE A 42 5.76 14.08 -31.13
CA ILE A 42 6.66 14.55 -30.07
C ILE A 42 8.12 14.42 -30.50
N ARG A 43 8.49 13.32 -31.18
CA ARG A 43 9.85 13.17 -31.75
C ARG A 43 10.21 14.28 -32.74
N GLY A 44 9.23 14.80 -33.48
CA GLY A 44 9.40 15.99 -34.33
C GLY A 44 9.70 17.25 -33.51
N GLU A 45 8.91 17.50 -32.45
CA GLU A 45 9.15 18.63 -31.55
C GLU A 45 10.50 18.54 -30.83
N VAL A 46 10.92 17.34 -30.40
CA VAL A 46 12.22 17.10 -29.76
C VAL A 46 13.36 17.43 -30.74
N ALA A 47 13.23 17.07 -32.02
CA ALA A 47 14.24 17.38 -33.04
C ALA A 47 14.40 18.89 -33.28
N GLU A 48 13.34 19.68 -33.07
CA GLU A 48 13.36 21.15 -33.13
C GLU A 48 13.86 21.81 -31.83
N GLY A 49 13.91 21.03 -30.73
CA GLY A 49 14.23 21.50 -29.39
C GLY A 49 12.97 21.95 -28.64
N LEU A 50 12.66 21.30 -27.52
CA LEU A 50 11.50 21.66 -26.71
C LEU A 50 11.66 23.04 -26.09
N SER A 51 10.56 23.78 -26.10
CA SER A 51 10.41 25.11 -25.47
C SER A 51 9.47 25.10 -24.27
N ARG A 52 8.87 23.94 -23.96
CA ARG A 52 7.90 23.72 -22.87
C ARG A 52 7.88 22.24 -22.48
N ASN A 53 7.34 21.93 -21.29
CA ASN A 53 6.97 20.57 -20.93
C ASN A 53 5.86 20.06 -21.85
N ILE A 54 5.89 18.78 -22.17
CA ILE A 54 4.83 18.10 -22.92
C ILE A 54 4.13 17.12 -21.98
N VAL A 55 2.80 17.19 -21.93
CA VAL A 55 1.98 16.23 -21.18
C VAL A 55 1.07 15.48 -22.15
N VAL A 56 1.22 14.15 -22.19
CA VAL A 56 0.41 13.21 -22.96
C VAL A 56 -0.57 12.55 -22.00
N CYS A 57 -1.85 12.90 -22.13
CA CYS A 57 -2.93 12.34 -21.33
C CYS A 57 -3.59 11.18 -22.07
N LEU A 58 -3.55 10.00 -21.47
CA LEU A 58 -4.23 8.80 -21.95
C LEU A 58 -5.65 8.77 -21.37
N ASN A 59 -6.67 8.77 -22.22
CA ASN A 59 -8.05 8.54 -21.77
C ASN A 59 -8.19 7.12 -21.19
N GLY A 60 -9.18 6.93 -20.33
CA GLY A 60 -9.46 5.67 -19.67
C GLY A 60 -9.81 4.56 -20.65
N GLY A 61 -9.31 3.36 -20.37
CA GLY A 61 -9.46 2.19 -21.24
C GLY A 61 -8.19 1.36 -21.32
N THR A 62 -8.27 0.23 -22.02
CA THR A 62 -7.15 -0.70 -22.18
C THR A 62 -6.51 -0.59 -23.56
N TYR A 63 -5.21 -0.31 -23.56
CA TYR A 63 -4.34 -0.16 -24.71
C TYR A 63 -3.57 -1.47 -24.92
N TYR A 64 -4.17 -2.40 -25.67
CA TYR A 64 -3.55 -3.69 -26.01
C TYR A 64 -2.44 -3.49 -27.05
N LEU A 65 -1.20 -3.63 -26.61
CA LEU A 65 -0.01 -3.43 -27.43
C LEU A 65 0.22 -4.62 -28.38
N SER A 66 0.51 -4.33 -29.65
CA SER A 66 1.00 -5.32 -30.61
C SER A 66 2.53 -5.50 -30.55
N SER A 67 3.23 -4.53 -29.97
CA SER A 67 4.68 -4.51 -29.77
C SER A 67 5.01 -3.57 -28.59
N PRO A 68 6.16 -3.75 -27.91
CA PRO A 68 6.57 -2.84 -26.84
C PRO A 68 6.66 -1.39 -27.33
N LEU A 69 6.29 -0.43 -26.47
CA LEU A 69 6.54 0.99 -26.69
C LEU A 69 8.04 1.27 -26.52
N GLN A 70 8.67 1.75 -27.59
CA GLN A 70 10.08 2.08 -27.62
C GLN A 70 10.26 3.56 -27.36
N PHE A 71 11.08 3.89 -26.37
CA PHE A 71 11.56 5.24 -26.10
C PHE A 71 13.05 5.26 -26.33
N ASP A 72 13.51 6.21 -27.16
CA ASP A 72 14.93 6.43 -27.37
C ASP A 72 15.33 7.90 -27.21
N ASN A 73 16.53 8.26 -27.66
CA ASN A 73 17.02 9.63 -27.57
C ASN A 73 16.10 10.65 -28.27
N ARG A 74 15.31 10.23 -29.27
CA ARG A 74 14.33 11.07 -29.98
C ARG A 74 13.11 11.40 -29.12
N ASP A 75 12.89 10.65 -28.04
CA ASP A 75 11.81 10.86 -27.09
C ASP A 75 12.27 11.65 -25.86
N SER A 76 13.52 12.15 -25.84
CA SER A 76 14.06 12.82 -24.66
C SER A 76 13.58 14.26 -24.53
N GLY A 77 13.20 14.67 -23.32
CA GLY A 77 13.02 16.09 -23.03
C GLY A 77 14.33 16.86 -23.18
N THR A 78 14.29 18.10 -23.65
CA THR A 78 15.50 18.91 -23.92
C THR A 78 15.72 19.99 -22.86
N GLY A 79 16.96 20.10 -22.34
CA GLY A 79 17.31 21.10 -21.34
C GLY A 79 16.54 20.87 -20.02
N GLN A 80 15.74 21.85 -19.62
CA GLN A 80 14.90 21.80 -18.41
C GLN A 80 13.51 21.21 -18.65
N TYR A 81 13.13 20.95 -19.90
CA TYR A 81 11.79 20.49 -20.25
C TYR A 81 11.68 18.96 -20.25
N SER A 82 10.52 18.47 -19.80
CA SER A 82 10.21 17.05 -19.67
C SER A 82 9.03 16.64 -20.56
N ILE A 83 8.92 15.34 -20.81
CA ILE A 83 7.75 14.74 -21.47
C ILE A 83 7.10 13.77 -20.48
N THR A 84 5.84 14.00 -20.14
CA THR A 84 5.07 13.20 -19.16
C THR A 84 3.97 12.43 -19.86
N TYR A 85 3.91 11.12 -19.66
CA TYR A 85 2.80 10.25 -20.04
C TYR A 85 1.96 9.95 -18.80
N GLN A 86 0.67 10.23 -18.84
CA GLN A 86 -0.19 10.04 -17.67
C GLN A 86 -1.61 9.66 -18.03
N SER A 87 -2.34 9.02 -17.10
CA SER A 87 -3.79 8.92 -17.25
C SER A 87 -4.43 10.31 -17.20
N THR A 88 -5.49 10.50 -17.99
CA THR A 88 -6.35 11.68 -17.90
C THR A 88 -6.91 11.78 -16.48
N PRO A 89 -6.92 12.98 -15.84
CA PRO A 89 -7.38 13.12 -14.47
C PRO A 89 -8.77 12.49 -14.24
N GLY A 90 -8.88 11.62 -13.23
CA GLY A 90 -10.11 10.89 -12.90
C GLY A 90 -10.40 9.65 -13.77
N GLN A 91 -9.50 9.29 -14.68
CA GLN A 91 -9.62 8.09 -15.52
C GLN A 91 -8.42 7.15 -15.32
N THR A 92 -8.57 5.88 -15.72
CA THR A 92 -7.52 4.86 -15.61
C THR A 92 -7.15 4.33 -16.98
N ALA A 93 -5.94 4.66 -17.46
CA ALA A 93 -5.38 4.08 -18.67
C ALA A 93 -4.56 2.81 -18.33
N VAL A 94 -4.90 1.71 -19.00
CA VAL A 94 -4.26 0.40 -18.80
C VAL A 94 -3.46 0.03 -20.04
N ILE A 95 -2.14 -0.04 -19.93
CA ILE A 95 -1.23 -0.54 -20.96
C ILE A 95 -1.10 -2.05 -20.80
N SER A 96 -1.55 -2.81 -21.80
CA SER A 96 -1.59 -4.27 -21.73
C SER A 96 -0.74 -4.95 -22.80
N GLY A 97 0.06 -5.93 -22.39
CA GLY A 97 0.76 -6.85 -23.31
C GLY A 97 -0.02 -8.12 -23.65
N GLY A 98 -1.29 -8.18 -23.24
CA GLY A 98 -2.15 -9.35 -23.41
C GLY A 98 -2.91 -9.36 -24.72
N LYS A 99 -3.53 -10.50 -25.03
CA LYS A 99 -4.50 -10.66 -26.10
C LYS A 99 -5.80 -11.23 -25.56
N ILE A 100 -6.91 -10.68 -26.03
CA ILE A 100 -8.25 -11.20 -25.75
C ILE A 100 -8.51 -12.40 -26.66
N ILE A 101 -9.03 -13.49 -26.08
CA ILE A 101 -9.56 -14.61 -26.84
C ILE A 101 -10.94 -14.22 -27.38
N THR A 102 -11.06 -14.12 -28.70
CA THR A 102 -12.30 -13.71 -29.39
C THR A 102 -13.04 -14.86 -30.06
N THR A 103 -12.39 -16.02 -30.20
CA THR A 103 -12.98 -17.26 -30.68
C THR A 103 -13.88 -17.87 -29.62
N ALA A 104 -14.99 -18.48 -30.03
CA ALA A 104 -15.90 -19.15 -29.11
C ALA A 104 -15.27 -20.40 -28.50
N TRP A 105 -15.47 -20.59 -27.20
CA TRP A 105 -15.19 -21.82 -26.48
C TRP A 105 -16.26 -22.87 -26.80
N THR A 106 -15.83 -24.09 -27.09
CA THR A 106 -16.71 -25.23 -27.32
C THR A 106 -16.64 -26.20 -26.14
N LYS A 107 -17.78 -26.66 -25.65
CA LYS A 107 -17.86 -27.62 -24.55
C LYS A 107 -17.83 -29.06 -25.06
N SER A 108 -17.02 -29.90 -24.43
CA SER A 108 -17.05 -31.36 -24.56
C SER A 108 -17.05 -31.97 -23.16
N GLU A 109 -18.12 -32.68 -22.79
CA GLU A 109 -18.35 -33.09 -21.41
C GLU A 109 -18.27 -31.89 -20.45
N ASN A 110 -17.40 -31.93 -19.43
CA ASN A 110 -17.19 -30.81 -18.50
C ASN A 110 -15.97 -29.94 -18.84
N ILE A 111 -15.33 -30.15 -19.99
CA ILE A 111 -14.16 -29.39 -20.41
C ILE A 111 -14.53 -28.43 -21.54
N TRP A 112 -14.16 -27.16 -21.37
CA TRP A 112 -14.25 -26.16 -22.42
C TRP A 112 -12.95 -26.10 -23.20
N THR A 113 -13.04 -26.01 -24.52
CA THR A 113 -11.89 -26.00 -25.43
C THR A 113 -11.93 -24.77 -26.33
N ASN A 114 -10.77 -24.17 -26.56
CA ASN A 114 -10.59 -23.09 -27.52
C ASN A 114 -9.28 -23.28 -28.29
N THR A 115 -9.27 -22.92 -29.57
CA THR A 115 -8.05 -22.90 -30.38
C THR A 115 -7.61 -21.47 -30.61
N LEU A 116 -6.41 -21.13 -30.15
CA LEU A 116 -5.83 -19.79 -30.28
C LEU A 116 -5.38 -19.51 -31.71
N SER A 117 -5.51 -18.25 -32.14
CA SER A 117 -5.02 -17.79 -33.45
C SER A 117 -3.49 -17.81 -33.53
N ASP A 118 -2.82 -17.31 -32.49
CA ASP A 118 -1.37 -17.11 -32.43
C ASP A 118 -0.89 -16.91 -30.98
N GLY A 119 0.43 -17.03 -30.76
CA GLY A 119 1.05 -16.89 -29.44
C GLY A 119 0.69 -18.02 -28.48
N VAL A 120 1.58 -19.01 -28.33
CA VAL A 120 1.33 -20.22 -27.52
C VAL A 120 2.43 -20.49 -26.48
N SER A 121 3.16 -19.46 -26.08
CA SER A 121 4.18 -19.57 -25.03
C SER A 121 3.87 -18.58 -23.92
N PHE A 122 2.99 -18.97 -23.03
CA PHE A 122 2.61 -18.23 -21.83
C PHE A 122 2.27 -19.19 -20.70
N ARG A 123 2.27 -18.70 -19.46
CA ARG A 123 2.02 -19.48 -18.24
C ARG A 123 0.88 -18.94 -17.40
N GLN A 124 0.30 -17.82 -17.80
CA GLN A 124 -0.79 -17.16 -17.10
C GLN A 124 -1.99 -17.06 -18.04
N LEU A 125 -3.18 -17.24 -17.48
CA LEU A 125 -4.45 -17.04 -18.15
C LEU A 125 -5.36 -16.29 -17.19
N TYR A 126 -6.10 -15.31 -17.70
CA TYR A 126 -6.99 -14.49 -16.90
C TYR A 126 -8.41 -14.59 -17.43
N LEU A 127 -9.39 -14.65 -16.53
CA LEU A 127 -10.82 -14.54 -16.83
C LEU A 127 -11.38 -13.33 -16.12
N ASN A 128 -11.85 -12.33 -16.88
CA ASN A 128 -12.34 -11.05 -16.36
C ASN A 128 -11.31 -10.38 -15.42
N ASN A 129 -10.03 -10.40 -15.81
CA ASN A 129 -8.89 -9.94 -15.01
C ASN A 129 -8.67 -10.70 -13.69
N ALA A 130 -9.24 -11.89 -13.50
CA ALA A 130 -8.86 -12.77 -12.39
C ALA A 130 -7.90 -13.85 -12.91
N PRO A 131 -6.75 -14.10 -12.25
CA PRO A 131 -5.83 -15.16 -12.65
C PRO A 131 -6.48 -16.54 -12.50
N LEU A 132 -6.17 -17.44 -13.42
CA LEU A 132 -6.63 -18.82 -13.41
C LEU A 132 -5.46 -19.79 -13.14
N PRO A 133 -5.64 -20.79 -12.26
CA PRO A 133 -4.59 -21.76 -11.97
C PRO A 133 -4.28 -22.61 -13.19
N ARG A 134 -2.99 -22.79 -13.48
CA ARG A 134 -2.56 -23.78 -14.47
C ARG A 134 -2.68 -25.16 -13.83
N ALA A 135 -3.24 -26.13 -14.55
CA ALA A 135 -3.48 -27.47 -14.04
C ALA A 135 -2.21 -28.08 -13.44
N SER A 136 -2.27 -28.54 -12.18
CA SER A 136 -1.09 -28.94 -11.41
C SER A 136 -1.34 -30.09 -10.42
N ARG A 137 -0.32 -30.94 -10.26
CA ARG A 137 -0.30 -31.98 -9.21
C ARG A 137 1.01 -31.97 -8.45
N SER A 138 0.91 -32.02 -7.12
CA SER A 138 2.05 -32.07 -6.20
C SER A 138 2.44 -33.51 -5.87
N PHE A 139 3.74 -33.72 -5.71
CA PHE A 139 4.41 -34.96 -5.31
C PHE A 139 5.59 -34.63 -4.38
N THR A 140 6.19 -35.66 -3.77
CA THR A 140 7.36 -35.53 -2.92
C THR A 140 8.56 -36.22 -3.57
N ILE A 141 9.67 -35.51 -3.71
CA ILE A 141 10.90 -36.03 -4.30
C ILE A 141 11.46 -37.14 -3.41
N GLU A 142 11.62 -38.34 -3.98
CA GLU A 142 12.36 -39.46 -3.36
C GLU A 142 13.85 -39.34 -3.67
N SER A 143 14.18 -39.14 -4.95
CA SER A 143 15.57 -39.07 -5.42
C SER A 143 15.69 -38.27 -6.72
N VAL A 144 16.87 -37.70 -6.92
CA VAL A 144 17.25 -36.98 -8.14
C VAL A 144 18.54 -37.59 -8.68
N ASN A 145 18.54 -37.98 -9.96
CA ASN A 145 19.71 -38.54 -10.63
C ASN A 145 19.86 -37.90 -12.02
N GLY A 146 20.66 -36.83 -12.08
CA GLY A 146 20.86 -36.04 -13.28
C GLY A 146 19.55 -35.44 -13.79
N ARG A 147 18.99 -36.02 -14.85
CA ARG A 147 17.73 -35.57 -15.46
C ARG A 147 16.49 -36.25 -14.87
N GLN A 148 16.69 -37.26 -14.04
CA GLN A 148 15.60 -38.10 -13.53
C GLN A 148 15.20 -37.68 -12.13
N ILE A 149 13.89 -37.54 -11.89
CA ILE A 149 13.32 -37.35 -10.56
C ILE A 149 12.37 -38.51 -10.29
N THR A 150 12.56 -39.20 -9.18
CA THR A 150 11.62 -40.22 -8.68
C THR A 150 10.85 -39.64 -7.51
N VAL A 151 9.56 -39.94 -7.42
CA VAL A 151 8.67 -39.50 -6.34
C VAL A 151 8.28 -40.64 -5.41
N ASN A 152 7.98 -40.31 -4.15
CA ASN A 152 7.60 -41.29 -3.12
C ASN A 152 6.19 -41.88 -3.37
N GLU A 153 5.31 -41.11 -3.97
CA GLU A 153 3.92 -41.47 -4.19
C GLU A 153 3.74 -42.46 -5.35
N ILE A 154 2.64 -43.21 -5.31
CA ILE A 154 2.19 -43.96 -6.49
C ILE A 154 1.71 -42.96 -7.53
N ALA A 155 2.42 -42.87 -8.65
CA ALA A 155 2.10 -41.96 -9.76
C ALA A 155 1.89 -42.72 -11.08
N ASN A 156 1.68 -41.97 -12.17
CA ASN A 156 1.77 -42.50 -13.52
C ASN A 156 2.13 -41.39 -14.52
N PHE A 157 3.42 -41.29 -14.79
CA PHE A 157 4.01 -40.30 -15.68
C PHE A 157 4.18 -40.79 -17.13
N SER A 158 3.60 -41.94 -17.49
CA SER A 158 3.59 -42.39 -18.89
C SER A 158 2.62 -41.57 -19.73
N ASN A 159 3.04 -41.18 -20.94
CA ASN A 159 2.21 -40.43 -21.90
C ASN A 159 1.68 -39.08 -21.36
N LEU A 160 2.53 -38.32 -20.67
CA LEU A 160 2.23 -36.93 -20.36
C LEU A 160 2.20 -36.08 -21.64
N SER A 161 1.54 -34.93 -21.55
CA SER A 161 1.53 -33.87 -22.55
C SER A 161 2.95 -33.50 -22.97
N PRO A 162 3.22 -33.25 -24.26
CA PRO A 162 4.52 -32.76 -24.72
C PRO A 162 4.87 -31.37 -24.19
N ASP A 163 3.89 -30.67 -23.62
CA ASP A 163 4.02 -29.37 -22.97
C ASP A 163 3.91 -29.48 -21.43
N ALA A 164 3.93 -30.69 -20.88
CA ALA A 164 3.99 -30.89 -19.44
C ALA A 164 5.35 -30.42 -18.90
N GLU A 165 5.29 -29.78 -17.73
CA GLU A 165 6.46 -29.23 -17.05
C GLU A 165 6.53 -29.77 -15.65
N LEU A 166 7.75 -29.93 -15.15
CA LEU A 166 7.99 -30.11 -13.72
C LEU A 166 8.44 -28.78 -13.12
N LEU A 167 8.11 -28.58 -11.85
CA LEU A 167 8.64 -27.54 -10.98
C LEU A 167 9.14 -28.23 -9.71
N ALA A 168 10.45 -28.36 -9.58
CA ALA A 168 11.09 -29.03 -8.46
C ALA A 168 11.75 -28.00 -7.53
N LEU A 169 11.69 -28.25 -6.23
CA LEU A 169 12.22 -27.33 -5.22
C LEU A 169 13.59 -27.78 -4.72
N GLY A 170 14.54 -26.85 -4.71
CA GLY A 170 15.77 -26.93 -3.93
C GLY A 170 15.57 -26.37 -2.52
N SER A 171 16.60 -25.72 -1.98
CA SER A 171 16.49 -24.94 -0.75
C SER A 171 15.84 -23.58 -1.03
N PHE A 172 16.58 -22.68 -1.66
CA PHE A 172 16.16 -21.31 -1.98
C PHE A 172 15.90 -21.07 -3.47
N SER A 173 15.95 -22.14 -4.25
CA SER A 173 15.81 -22.11 -5.71
C SER A 173 14.74 -23.07 -6.20
N ILE A 174 14.24 -22.81 -7.40
CA ILE A 174 13.35 -23.70 -8.15
C ILE A 174 13.94 -24.11 -9.49
N TYR A 175 13.52 -25.29 -9.93
CA TYR A 175 13.90 -25.90 -11.19
C TYR A 175 12.64 -26.14 -11.99
N ARG A 176 12.47 -25.44 -13.11
CA ARG A 176 11.34 -25.65 -14.00
C ARG A 176 11.80 -26.18 -15.34
N GLU A 177 11.37 -27.40 -15.65
CA GLU A 177 11.83 -28.13 -16.82
C GLU A 177 10.70 -28.71 -17.65
N LYS A 178 10.92 -28.83 -18.96
CA LYS A 178 10.05 -29.67 -19.79
C LYS A 178 10.24 -31.14 -19.43
N ILE A 179 9.14 -31.89 -19.37
CA ILE A 179 9.18 -33.34 -19.19
C ILE A 179 9.28 -34.01 -20.57
N ILE A 180 10.30 -34.85 -20.78
CA ILE A 180 10.49 -35.54 -22.07
C ILE A 180 10.11 -37.03 -22.02
N ALA A 181 10.06 -37.63 -20.83
CA ALA A 181 9.67 -39.02 -20.62
C ALA A 181 9.22 -39.25 -19.17
N GLY A 182 8.43 -40.31 -18.95
CA GLY A 182 8.03 -40.73 -17.62
C GLY A 182 7.48 -42.16 -17.57
N ASN A 183 7.57 -42.78 -16.40
CA ASN A 183 7.07 -44.12 -16.11
C ASN A 183 6.17 -44.12 -14.85
N SER A 184 6.09 -45.23 -14.10
CA SER A 184 5.25 -45.33 -12.90
C SER A 184 5.53 -44.26 -11.84
N ASN A 185 6.78 -43.89 -11.58
CA ASN A 185 7.11 -42.94 -10.51
C ASN A 185 8.33 -42.07 -10.81
N THR A 186 8.94 -42.23 -11.99
CA THR A 186 10.09 -41.43 -12.41
C THR A 186 9.74 -40.57 -13.62
N LEU A 187 10.14 -39.30 -13.56
CA LEU A 187 10.11 -38.32 -14.65
C LEU A 187 11.52 -38.09 -15.19
N THR A 188 11.63 -37.75 -16.47
CA THR A 188 12.88 -37.30 -17.08
C THR A 188 12.72 -35.88 -17.63
N ALA A 189 13.49 -34.95 -17.10
CA ALA A 189 13.58 -33.55 -17.52
C ALA A 189 14.31 -33.37 -18.86
N ALA A 190 14.06 -32.26 -19.55
CA ALA A 190 14.69 -31.91 -20.82
C ALA A 190 16.18 -31.56 -20.69
N THR A 191 16.60 -31.04 -19.54
CA THR A 191 17.98 -30.69 -19.21
C THR A 191 18.41 -31.36 -17.90
N LEU A 192 19.67 -31.16 -17.52
CA LEU A 192 20.21 -31.59 -16.23
C LEU A 192 19.71 -30.63 -15.15
N MET A 193 19.17 -31.16 -14.06
CA MET A 193 18.69 -30.34 -12.95
C MET A 193 19.76 -30.26 -11.87
N GLY A 194 20.38 -29.09 -11.75
CA GLY A 194 21.25 -28.72 -10.63
C GLY A 194 22.76 -28.79 -10.88
N LEU A 195 23.51 -28.27 -9.90
CA LEU A 195 24.97 -28.11 -9.90
C LEU A 195 25.77 -29.43 -9.81
N TRP A 196 25.13 -30.56 -9.53
CA TRP A 196 25.80 -31.85 -9.32
C TRP A 196 26.57 -32.37 -10.55
N SER A 197 26.29 -31.83 -11.75
CA SER A 197 27.02 -32.15 -12.98
C SER A 197 28.30 -31.34 -13.21
N VAL A 198 28.53 -30.27 -12.43
CA VAL A 198 29.67 -29.35 -12.54
C VAL A 198 30.27 -29.17 -11.15
N ASN A 199 31.31 -29.95 -10.86
CA ASN A 199 32.20 -29.89 -9.70
C ASN A 199 31.65 -29.09 -8.49
N PRO A 200 30.89 -29.73 -7.59
CA PRO A 200 30.12 -29.00 -6.58
C PRO A 200 31.07 -28.27 -5.65
N ASP A 201 31.03 -26.95 -5.66
CA ASP A 201 31.34 -26.21 -4.46
C ASP A 201 30.35 -26.72 -3.39
N PRO A 202 30.83 -27.28 -2.26
CA PRO A 202 29.97 -27.77 -1.18
C PRO A 202 28.96 -26.72 -0.69
N GLY A 203 29.26 -25.42 -0.87
CA GLY A 203 28.39 -24.31 -0.48
C GLY A 203 27.07 -24.21 -1.27
N TYR A 204 27.02 -24.70 -2.52
CA TYR A 204 25.83 -24.57 -3.37
C TYR A 204 25.07 -25.88 -3.62
N ALA A 205 25.41 -26.94 -2.88
CA ALA A 205 24.66 -28.21 -2.93
C ALA A 205 23.16 -28.03 -2.57
N GLY A 206 22.82 -26.96 -1.84
CA GLY A 206 21.46 -26.59 -1.47
C GLY A 206 20.60 -25.97 -2.58
N ILE A 207 21.19 -25.57 -3.71
CA ILE A 207 20.41 -25.03 -4.84
C ILE A 207 19.62 -26.14 -5.52
N ALA A 208 20.25 -27.30 -5.76
CA ALA A 208 19.64 -28.38 -6.55
C ALA A 208 18.39 -29.00 -5.90
N PRO A 209 17.47 -29.59 -6.70
CA PRO A 209 16.35 -30.34 -6.16
C PRO A 209 16.82 -31.52 -5.29
N MET A 210 16.15 -31.77 -4.17
CA MET A 210 16.62 -32.75 -3.18
C MET A 210 15.48 -33.60 -2.59
N PRO A 211 15.79 -34.81 -2.07
CA PRO A 211 14.82 -35.68 -1.42
C PRO A 211 14.02 -34.98 -0.31
N GLY A 212 12.75 -35.33 -0.18
CA GLY A 212 11.82 -34.77 0.79
C GLY A 212 11.21 -33.42 0.41
N ARG A 213 11.62 -32.81 -0.71
CA ARG A 213 11.06 -31.54 -1.20
C ARG A 213 9.86 -31.74 -2.14
N PRO A 214 8.98 -30.74 -2.27
CA PRO A 214 7.89 -30.79 -3.24
C PRO A 214 8.36 -30.81 -4.70
N LEU A 215 7.60 -31.52 -5.52
CA LEU A 215 7.64 -31.51 -6.97
C LEU A 215 6.23 -31.25 -7.49
N PHE A 216 6.08 -30.29 -8.41
CA PHE A 216 4.82 -30.07 -9.11
C PHE A 216 4.95 -30.55 -10.56
N VAL A 217 3.93 -31.23 -11.07
CA VAL A 217 3.78 -31.53 -12.49
C VAL A 217 2.61 -30.72 -13.02
N GLU A 218 2.90 -29.84 -13.99
CA GLU A 218 1.94 -28.88 -14.53
C GLU A 218 1.62 -29.14 -16.01
N ASN A 219 0.50 -28.55 -16.45
CA ASN A 219 0.09 -28.46 -17.86
C ASN A 219 -0.19 -29.79 -18.55
N ASP A 220 -0.64 -30.77 -17.77
CA ASP A 220 -1.07 -32.06 -18.27
C ASP A 220 -2.59 -32.22 -18.13
N PRO A 221 -3.32 -32.63 -19.19
CA PRO A 221 -4.76 -32.86 -19.11
C PRO A 221 -5.19 -33.91 -18.07
N LYS A 222 -4.31 -34.82 -17.62
CA LYS A 222 -4.61 -35.76 -16.52
C LYS A 222 -4.83 -35.05 -15.18
N TYR A 223 -4.26 -33.86 -15.01
CA TYR A 223 -4.36 -33.08 -13.79
C TYR A 223 -5.26 -31.86 -13.96
N LEU A 224 -6.04 -31.80 -15.05
CA LEU A 224 -7.07 -30.79 -15.26
C LEU A 224 -8.34 -31.25 -14.54
N ASP A 225 -8.36 -31.09 -13.22
CA ASP A 225 -9.37 -31.70 -12.35
C ASP A 225 -9.93 -30.77 -11.26
N GLN A 226 -9.36 -29.57 -11.08
CA GLN A 226 -9.89 -28.56 -10.18
C GLN A 226 -10.64 -27.45 -10.92
N PRO A 227 -11.72 -26.90 -10.31
CA PRO A 227 -12.43 -25.76 -10.88
C PRO A 227 -11.52 -24.56 -11.27
N GLY A 228 -11.74 -23.99 -12.45
CA GLY A 228 -10.94 -22.89 -12.97
C GLY A 228 -9.56 -23.27 -13.54
N GLU A 229 -9.13 -24.53 -13.47
CA GLU A 229 -7.85 -24.94 -14.04
C GLU A 229 -7.83 -24.89 -15.57
N TRP A 230 -6.63 -24.72 -16.13
CA TRP A 230 -6.44 -24.77 -17.58
C TRP A 230 -5.15 -25.47 -17.99
N THR A 231 -5.13 -25.95 -19.23
CA THR A 231 -3.94 -26.49 -19.91
C THR A 231 -3.80 -25.88 -21.31
N LEU A 232 -2.57 -25.79 -21.80
CA LEU A 232 -2.22 -25.35 -23.14
C LEU A 232 -1.39 -26.42 -23.84
N THR A 233 -1.88 -26.89 -24.98
CA THR A 233 -1.10 -27.68 -25.94
C THR A 233 -0.61 -26.75 -27.05
N THR A 234 0.69 -26.52 -27.11
CA THR A 234 1.30 -25.49 -27.96
C THR A 234 1.29 -25.89 -29.44
N SER A 235 1.53 -27.16 -29.75
CA SER A 235 1.57 -27.71 -31.11
C SER A 235 0.23 -27.58 -31.85
N SER A 236 -0.87 -27.75 -31.13
CA SER A 236 -2.24 -27.62 -31.65
C SER A 236 -2.90 -26.28 -31.30
N LYS A 237 -2.21 -25.40 -30.57
CA LYS A 237 -2.71 -24.13 -30.03
C LYS A 237 -4.02 -24.27 -29.23
N THR A 238 -4.17 -25.39 -28.53
CA THR A 238 -5.43 -25.74 -27.86
C THR A 238 -5.36 -25.39 -26.38
N LEU A 239 -6.25 -24.50 -25.93
CA LEU A 239 -6.56 -24.31 -24.52
C LEU A 239 -7.67 -25.25 -24.11
N LYS A 240 -7.51 -25.91 -22.97
CA LYS A 240 -8.61 -26.56 -22.25
C LYS A 240 -8.80 -25.87 -20.92
N TYR A 241 -10.05 -25.70 -20.53
CA TYR A 241 -10.47 -25.03 -19.32
C TYR A 241 -11.50 -25.88 -18.59
N PHE A 242 -11.24 -26.15 -17.31
CA PHE A 242 -12.19 -26.77 -16.41
C PHE A 242 -12.96 -25.64 -15.70
N PRO A 243 -14.29 -25.54 -15.86
CA PRO A 243 -15.04 -24.39 -15.34
C PRO A 243 -15.09 -24.42 -13.80
N LYS A 244 -15.14 -23.22 -13.19
CA LYS A 244 -15.30 -23.00 -11.74
C LYS A 244 -16.59 -23.61 -11.18
N SER A 245 -17.61 -23.75 -12.03
CA SER A 245 -18.87 -24.44 -11.70
C SER A 245 -19.51 -25.03 -12.96
N GLU A 246 -20.41 -26.00 -12.80
CA GLU A 246 -21.12 -26.60 -13.94
C GLU A 246 -21.94 -25.59 -14.77
N ALA A 247 -22.39 -24.51 -14.13
CA ALA A 247 -23.20 -23.46 -14.73
C ALA A 247 -22.38 -22.35 -15.42
N GLU A 248 -21.06 -22.32 -15.23
CA GLU A 248 -20.21 -21.31 -15.86
C GLU A 248 -20.08 -21.56 -17.37
N ASP A 249 -20.38 -20.52 -18.16
CA ASP A 249 -20.11 -20.46 -19.59
C ASP A 249 -18.95 -19.49 -19.85
N PRO A 250 -17.77 -19.98 -20.27
CA PRO A 250 -16.60 -19.15 -20.55
C PRO A 250 -16.81 -18.20 -21.73
N ASN A 251 -17.82 -18.40 -22.58
CA ASN A 251 -18.16 -17.45 -23.65
C ASN A 251 -18.81 -16.16 -23.15
N SER A 252 -19.27 -16.13 -21.89
CA SER A 252 -19.82 -14.92 -21.26
C SER A 252 -18.73 -14.03 -20.66
N GLY A 253 -17.51 -14.54 -20.51
CA GLY A 253 -16.38 -13.82 -19.92
C GLY A 253 -15.32 -13.44 -20.93
N GLN A 254 -14.42 -12.55 -20.51
CA GLN A 254 -13.26 -12.14 -21.29
C GLN A 254 -12.03 -12.92 -20.82
N PHE A 255 -11.54 -13.83 -21.67
CA PHE A 255 -10.26 -14.48 -21.44
C PHE A 255 -9.12 -13.67 -22.03
N ILE A 256 -8.06 -13.48 -21.25
CA ILE A 256 -6.84 -12.77 -21.66
C ILE A 256 -5.64 -13.68 -21.42
N TYR A 257 -4.76 -13.78 -22.41
CA TYR A 257 -3.46 -14.43 -22.25
C TYR A 257 -2.33 -13.43 -22.54
N PRO A 258 -1.21 -13.45 -21.79
CA PRO A 258 -0.05 -12.63 -22.09
C PRO A 258 0.56 -12.95 -23.46
N TYR A 259 0.92 -11.91 -24.22
CA TYR A 259 1.48 -12.04 -25.57
C TYR A 259 2.88 -11.41 -25.70
N LEU A 260 3.10 -10.25 -25.10
CA LEU A 260 4.39 -9.53 -25.10
C LEU A 260 5.20 -9.84 -23.83
N ASP A 261 6.52 -9.97 -23.96
CA ASP A 261 7.43 -10.05 -22.79
C ASP A 261 7.58 -8.69 -22.11
N GLN A 262 7.62 -7.62 -22.90
CA GLN A 262 7.87 -6.25 -22.43
C GLN A 262 6.78 -5.30 -22.95
N LEU A 263 6.45 -4.31 -22.14
CA LEU A 263 5.48 -3.25 -22.44
C LEU A 263 6.22 -1.98 -22.85
N LEU A 264 7.20 -1.55 -22.05
CA LEU A 264 8.01 -0.35 -22.29
C LEU A 264 9.50 -0.69 -22.32
N ILE A 265 10.20 -0.21 -23.34
CA ILE A 265 11.65 -0.30 -23.46
C ILE A 265 12.16 1.13 -23.64
N ILE A 266 12.95 1.60 -22.67
CA ILE A 266 13.43 2.98 -22.58
C ILE A 266 14.95 2.95 -22.65
N SER A 267 15.52 3.32 -23.79
CA SER A 267 16.95 3.20 -24.06
C SER A 267 17.54 4.54 -24.47
N SER A 268 18.58 5.02 -23.78
CA SER A 268 19.23 6.29 -24.12
C SER A 268 18.28 7.51 -24.09
N SER A 269 17.22 7.46 -23.27
CA SER A 269 16.23 8.54 -23.12
C SER A 269 16.46 9.36 -21.85
N LYS A 270 15.98 10.61 -21.85
CA LYS A 270 16.08 11.49 -20.68
C LYS A 270 14.83 12.32 -20.46
N ASN A 271 14.62 12.76 -19.20
CA ASN A 271 13.58 13.71 -18.83
C ASN A 271 12.16 13.21 -19.18
N LEU A 272 11.86 11.95 -18.84
CA LEU A 272 10.54 11.34 -19.06
C LEU A 272 9.85 11.08 -17.72
N ALA A 273 8.52 11.20 -17.68
CA ALA A 273 7.73 10.77 -16.53
C ALA A 273 6.54 9.89 -16.97
N PHE A 274 6.22 8.89 -16.16
CA PHE A 274 5.08 7.99 -16.31
C PHE A 274 4.26 8.06 -15.03
N ASN A 275 3.06 8.63 -15.10
CA ASN A 275 2.26 8.95 -13.92
C ASN A 275 0.87 8.32 -13.97
N ASN A 276 0.46 7.64 -12.91
CA ASN A 276 -0.89 7.10 -12.76
C ASN A 276 -1.32 6.20 -13.94
N LEU A 277 -0.41 5.37 -14.46
CA LEU A 277 -0.68 4.37 -15.49
C LEU A 277 -0.76 2.98 -14.88
N THR A 278 -1.52 2.08 -15.51
CA THR A 278 -1.57 0.67 -15.12
C THR A 278 -0.90 -0.19 -16.19
N PHE A 279 0.03 -1.07 -15.80
CA PHE A 279 0.79 -1.96 -16.67
C PHE A 279 0.43 -3.41 -16.37
N VAL A 280 -0.05 -4.15 -17.38
CA VAL A 280 -0.56 -5.52 -17.20
C VAL A 280 -0.23 -6.50 -18.32
N HIS A 281 -0.30 -7.79 -18.00
CA HIS A 281 -0.29 -8.91 -18.94
C HIS A 281 1.00 -9.05 -19.76
N SER A 282 2.17 -8.79 -19.18
CA SER A 282 3.42 -9.27 -19.78
C SER A 282 3.55 -10.79 -19.58
N LYS A 283 4.15 -11.49 -20.53
CA LYS A 283 4.30 -12.95 -20.48
C LYS A 283 5.59 -13.33 -19.76
N TRP A 284 5.63 -14.58 -19.30
CA TRP A 284 6.88 -15.27 -19.05
C TRP A 284 6.96 -16.58 -19.83
N THR A 285 8.11 -16.77 -20.48
CA THR A 285 8.42 -17.94 -21.30
C THR A 285 9.51 -18.75 -20.61
N LEU A 286 9.35 -20.08 -20.56
CA LEU A 286 10.42 -20.96 -20.11
C LEU A 286 11.62 -20.73 -21.03
N PRO A 287 12.81 -20.57 -20.47
CA PRO A 287 14.01 -20.62 -21.29
C PRO A 287 14.10 -21.99 -22.00
N THR A 288 14.69 -22.03 -23.19
CA THR A 288 14.82 -23.26 -23.99
C THR A 288 15.58 -24.36 -23.24
N GLY A 289 16.54 -23.97 -22.40
CA GLY A 289 17.28 -24.86 -21.51
C GLY A 289 16.63 -25.08 -20.14
N GLY A 290 15.36 -24.69 -19.99
CA GLY A 290 14.67 -24.68 -18.71
C GLY A 290 15.09 -23.54 -17.78
N TYR A 291 14.42 -23.46 -16.64
CA TYR A 291 14.72 -22.50 -15.60
C TYR A 291 15.40 -23.24 -14.45
N ASP A 292 16.73 -23.27 -14.50
CA ASP A 292 17.57 -23.69 -13.38
C ASP A 292 17.84 -22.47 -12.52
N GLY A 293 16.99 -22.23 -11.52
CA GLY A 293 17.13 -21.07 -10.65
C GLY A 293 18.49 -21.08 -9.95
N LEU A 294 19.13 -19.93 -9.89
CA LEU A 294 20.34 -19.73 -9.10
C LEU A 294 20.02 -18.85 -7.90
N GLN A 295 19.64 -17.60 -8.15
CA GLN A 295 19.40 -16.63 -7.09
C GLN A 295 18.55 -15.44 -7.56
N ALA A 296 17.60 -15.02 -6.72
CA ALA A 296 16.82 -13.79 -6.93
C ALA A 296 16.16 -13.68 -8.32
N GLY A 297 15.63 -14.78 -8.87
CA GLY A 297 15.01 -14.82 -10.20
C GLY A 297 15.99 -14.96 -11.38
N SER A 298 17.29 -15.14 -11.11
CA SER A 298 18.29 -15.47 -12.11
C SER A 298 18.37 -16.97 -12.35
N TYR A 299 18.74 -17.37 -13.57
CA TYR A 299 18.82 -18.77 -13.94
C TYR A 299 20.06 -19.10 -14.77
N GLY A 300 20.52 -20.35 -14.63
CA GLY A 300 21.71 -20.88 -15.30
C GLY A 300 22.16 -22.18 -14.64
N MET A 301 23.07 -22.91 -15.30
CA MET A 301 23.56 -24.18 -14.74
C MET A 301 24.58 -24.00 -13.61
N ASP A 302 25.32 -22.88 -13.60
CA ASP A 302 26.44 -22.62 -12.69
C ASP A 302 26.62 -21.10 -12.44
N PRO A 303 26.64 -20.63 -11.17
CA PRO A 303 26.77 -19.21 -10.82
C PRO A 303 28.10 -18.57 -11.25
N TYR A 304 29.15 -19.36 -11.47
CA TYR A 304 30.44 -18.92 -11.99
C TYR A 304 30.50 -18.84 -13.52
N THR A 305 29.42 -19.26 -14.18
CA THR A 305 29.30 -19.23 -15.64
C THR A 305 28.20 -18.27 -16.07
N THR A 306 27.85 -18.32 -17.35
CA THR A 306 26.82 -17.45 -17.90
C THR A 306 25.46 -17.75 -17.26
N THR A 307 24.92 -16.71 -16.63
CA THR A 307 23.63 -16.61 -15.96
C THR A 307 22.75 -15.59 -16.67
N TYR A 308 21.44 -15.71 -16.52
CA TYR A 308 20.45 -14.92 -17.24
C TYR A 308 19.35 -14.40 -16.32
N PHE A 309 18.72 -13.30 -16.72
CA PHE A 309 17.42 -12.88 -16.21
C PHE A 309 16.39 -12.92 -17.34
N SER A 310 15.14 -13.23 -17.01
CA SER A 310 14.06 -13.10 -17.99
C SER A 310 13.72 -11.62 -18.22
N PRO A 311 13.18 -11.22 -19.38
CA PRO A 311 12.86 -9.82 -19.62
C PRO A 311 11.82 -9.24 -18.65
N PRO A 312 12.01 -8.01 -18.14
CA PRO A 312 11.02 -7.31 -17.33
C PRO A 312 9.94 -6.65 -18.20
N ALA A 313 8.76 -6.39 -17.64
CA ALA A 313 7.69 -5.68 -18.33
C ALA A 313 8.10 -4.26 -18.73
N ILE A 314 8.91 -3.59 -17.91
CA ILE A 314 9.51 -2.30 -18.23
C ILE A 314 11.02 -2.37 -18.02
N LEU A 315 11.79 -1.95 -19.03
CA LEU A 315 13.24 -1.89 -18.98
C LEU A 315 13.75 -0.48 -19.27
N THR A 316 14.64 0.04 -18.42
CA THR A 316 15.43 1.23 -18.71
C THR A 316 16.90 0.87 -18.91
N GLU A 317 17.54 1.41 -19.94
CA GLU A 317 18.98 1.30 -20.17
C GLU A 317 19.54 2.63 -20.69
N PHE A 318 20.75 2.99 -20.27
CA PHE A 318 21.46 4.23 -20.65
C PHE A 318 20.63 5.51 -20.53
N SER A 319 19.60 5.48 -19.69
CA SER A 319 18.58 6.52 -19.59
C SER A 319 18.71 7.27 -18.28
N SER A 320 18.32 8.55 -18.26
CA SER A 320 18.50 9.35 -17.05
C SER A 320 17.43 10.38 -16.78
N ASN A 321 17.17 10.68 -15.51
CA ASN A 321 16.09 11.58 -15.11
C ASN A 321 14.74 11.07 -15.62
N LEU A 322 14.40 9.85 -15.23
CA LEU A 322 13.07 9.27 -15.47
C LEU A 322 12.29 9.19 -14.16
N GLU A 323 10.99 9.39 -14.22
CA GLU A 323 10.11 9.24 -13.07
C GLU A 323 8.97 8.25 -13.36
N PHE A 324 8.75 7.30 -12.46
CA PHE A 324 7.59 6.42 -12.43
C PHE A 324 6.81 6.73 -11.17
N ASN A 325 5.72 7.50 -11.28
CA ASN A 325 4.95 7.98 -10.14
C ASN A 325 3.54 7.39 -10.09
N THR A 326 3.15 6.80 -8.96
CA THR A 326 1.75 6.43 -8.70
C THR A 326 1.17 5.47 -9.75
N ASN A 327 2.02 4.64 -10.38
CA ASN A 327 1.59 3.63 -11.34
C ASN A 327 1.17 2.34 -10.64
N THR A 328 0.47 1.47 -11.37
CA THR A 328 0.13 0.12 -10.94
C THR A 328 0.77 -0.89 -11.89
N PHE A 329 1.55 -1.81 -11.34
CA PHE A 329 2.14 -2.95 -12.02
C PHE A 329 1.42 -4.20 -11.51
N TRP A 330 0.69 -4.86 -12.41
CA TRP A 330 -0.23 -5.93 -12.03
C TRP A 330 -0.27 -7.03 -13.10
N HIS A 331 -0.39 -8.31 -12.72
CA HIS A 331 -0.52 -9.42 -13.69
C HIS A 331 0.66 -9.52 -14.67
N LEU A 332 1.89 -9.39 -14.18
CA LEU A 332 3.10 -9.42 -15.00
C LEU A 332 3.76 -10.79 -14.86
N GLY A 333 3.94 -11.52 -15.95
CA GLY A 333 4.37 -12.92 -15.91
C GLY A 333 5.83 -13.12 -15.49
N SER A 334 6.70 -12.13 -15.73
CA SER A 334 8.13 -12.14 -15.37
C SER A 334 8.41 -11.03 -14.34
N HIS A 335 9.41 -10.18 -14.58
CA HIS A 335 9.74 -9.08 -13.67
C HIS A 335 8.93 -7.82 -13.97
N GLY A 336 8.78 -6.93 -13.00
CA GLY A 336 8.01 -5.68 -13.13
C GLY A 336 8.78 -4.58 -13.86
N LEU A 337 9.50 -3.74 -13.10
CA LEU A 337 10.31 -2.63 -13.60
C LEU A 337 11.79 -2.88 -13.32
N ALA A 338 12.62 -2.85 -14.36
CA ALA A 338 14.06 -3.03 -14.22
C ALA A 338 14.88 -1.83 -14.73
N LEU A 339 15.89 -1.47 -13.94
CA LEU A 339 16.94 -0.54 -14.29
C LEU A 339 18.17 -1.34 -14.71
N GLY A 340 18.41 -1.38 -16.02
CA GLY A 340 19.59 -1.98 -16.62
C GLY A 340 20.75 -0.99 -16.75
N GLN A 341 21.80 -1.44 -17.41
CA GLN A 341 23.07 -0.73 -17.55
C GLN A 341 22.92 0.77 -17.88
N GLY A 342 23.73 1.62 -17.24
CA GLY A 342 23.79 3.06 -17.49
C GLY A 342 22.55 3.85 -17.07
N SER A 343 21.56 3.23 -16.43
CA SER A 343 20.39 3.93 -15.88
C SER A 343 20.79 4.83 -14.72
N ASN A 344 20.43 6.12 -14.75
CA ASN A 344 20.91 7.08 -13.77
C ASN A 344 19.83 8.07 -13.34
N ASN A 345 19.68 8.36 -12.05
CA ASN A 345 18.69 9.33 -11.57
C ASN A 345 17.26 8.92 -12.00
N ILE A 346 16.90 7.68 -11.72
CA ILE A 346 15.55 7.14 -11.94
C ILE A 346 14.79 7.14 -10.62
N LYS A 347 13.59 7.72 -10.61
CA LYS A 347 12.70 7.75 -9.45
C LYS A 347 11.53 6.80 -9.65
N ILE A 348 11.33 5.90 -8.71
CA ILE A 348 10.22 4.95 -8.66
C ILE A 348 9.46 5.25 -7.38
N ASN A 349 8.42 6.09 -7.48
CA ASN A 349 7.76 6.66 -6.31
C ASN A 349 6.25 6.39 -6.27
N GLY A 350 5.72 5.92 -5.14
CA GLY A 350 4.27 5.85 -4.94
C GLY A 350 3.57 4.74 -5.73
N ASN A 351 4.28 3.77 -6.30
CA ASN A 351 3.69 2.76 -7.20
C ASN A 351 3.21 1.52 -6.43
N LEU A 352 2.25 0.81 -7.03
CA LEU A 352 1.77 -0.50 -6.56
C LEU A 352 2.35 -1.61 -7.46
N PHE A 353 2.97 -2.62 -6.86
CA PHE A 353 3.39 -3.86 -7.52
C PHE A 353 2.71 -5.07 -6.87
N THR A 354 1.92 -5.81 -7.65
CA THR A 354 1.25 -7.02 -7.17
C THR A 354 0.96 -8.01 -8.28
N ASP A 355 0.87 -9.31 -7.96
CA ASP A 355 0.81 -10.41 -8.95
C ASP A 355 1.89 -10.29 -10.02
N ILE A 356 3.14 -10.30 -9.55
CA ILE A 356 4.34 -10.25 -10.37
C ILE A 356 5.02 -11.61 -10.33
N GLY A 357 5.32 -12.15 -11.50
CA GLY A 357 5.85 -13.50 -11.66
C GLY A 357 7.25 -13.70 -11.10
N GLY A 358 8.10 -12.67 -11.19
CA GLY A 358 9.43 -12.64 -10.59
C GLY A 358 9.64 -11.38 -9.75
N ASN A 359 10.83 -10.78 -9.82
CA ASN A 359 11.15 -9.53 -9.12
C ASN A 359 10.23 -8.37 -9.50
N SER A 360 9.76 -7.58 -8.52
CA SER A 360 8.91 -6.41 -8.80
C SER A 360 9.73 -5.23 -9.31
N ILE A 361 10.80 -4.89 -8.59
CA ILE A 361 11.75 -3.87 -8.99
C ILE A 361 13.14 -4.49 -9.04
N MET A 362 13.87 -4.25 -10.14
CA MET A 362 15.25 -4.70 -10.31
C MET A 362 16.16 -3.52 -10.57
N VAL A 363 17.20 -3.34 -9.74
CA VAL A 363 18.29 -2.40 -10.02
C VAL A 363 19.54 -3.22 -10.31
N GLY A 364 20.03 -3.10 -11.53
CA GLY A 364 21.18 -3.86 -12.01
C GLY A 364 20.81 -5.01 -12.93
N TYR A 365 19.69 -4.91 -13.65
CA TYR A 365 19.30 -5.91 -14.63
C TYR A 365 20.34 -6.08 -15.73
N ARG A 366 20.68 -7.33 -16.00
CA ARG A 366 21.56 -7.75 -17.09
C ARG A 366 20.89 -8.94 -17.78
N PRO A 367 20.62 -8.90 -19.09
CA PRO A 367 20.02 -10.04 -19.79
C PRO A 367 20.93 -11.27 -19.74
N GLN A 368 22.23 -11.05 -19.63
CA GLN A 368 23.27 -12.07 -19.50
C GLN A 368 24.40 -11.53 -18.63
N PHE A 369 24.86 -12.30 -17.66
CA PHE A 369 25.93 -11.92 -16.74
C PHE A 369 26.58 -13.16 -16.12
N VAL A 370 27.61 -12.98 -15.30
CA VAL A 370 28.08 -14.02 -14.36
C VAL A 370 27.62 -13.57 -12.99
N LEU A 371 26.90 -14.42 -12.26
CA LEU A 371 26.26 -14.04 -10.99
C LEU A 371 27.29 -13.53 -9.98
N GLU A 372 28.39 -14.28 -9.86
CA GLU A 372 29.52 -13.98 -8.97
C GLU A 372 30.44 -12.85 -9.48
N ALA A 373 30.09 -12.19 -10.60
CA ALA A 373 30.86 -11.09 -11.15
C ALA A 373 30.18 -9.72 -10.97
N ASP A 374 30.94 -8.79 -10.40
CA ASP A 374 30.60 -7.37 -10.34
C ASP A 374 30.52 -6.72 -11.73
N TRP A 375 29.97 -5.51 -11.77
CA TRP A 375 29.92 -4.68 -12.97
C TRP A 375 31.32 -4.35 -13.50
N ASN A 376 31.58 -4.65 -14.77
CA ASN A 376 32.81 -4.28 -15.45
C ASN A 376 32.53 -3.66 -16.84
N PRO A 377 32.79 -2.35 -17.05
CA PRO A 377 33.26 -1.38 -16.04
C PRO A 377 32.16 -1.01 -15.04
N VAL A 378 32.55 -0.67 -13.80
CA VAL A 378 31.65 -0.26 -12.71
C VAL A 378 30.76 0.92 -13.09
N SER A 379 31.21 1.78 -14.01
CA SER A 379 30.45 2.93 -14.51
C SER A 379 29.17 2.56 -15.27
N LEU A 380 29.01 1.30 -15.68
CA LEU A 380 27.77 0.81 -16.30
C LEU A 380 26.71 0.42 -15.29
N ALA A 381 27.06 0.29 -14.01
CA ALA A 381 26.06 -0.03 -13.01
C ALA A 381 25.04 1.12 -12.89
N PRO A 382 23.75 0.84 -12.66
CA PRO A 382 22.76 1.90 -12.43
C PRO A 382 23.15 2.79 -11.24
N GLN A 383 22.92 4.10 -11.29
CA GLN A 383 23.37 5.03 -10.23
C GLN A 383 22.32 6.07 -9.87
N HIS A 384 22.38 6.57 -8.63
CA HIS A 384 21.53 7.67 -8.13
C HIS A 384 20.02 7.42 -8.29
N ASN A 385 19.58 6.17 -8.17
CA ASN A 385 18.16 5.83 -8.32
C ASN A 385 17.47 5.87 -6.96
N ASP A 386 16.23 6.32 -6.94
CA ASP A 386 15.38 6.41 -5.75
C ASP A 386 14.16 5.51 -5.91
N ILE A 387 14.01 4.56 -4.99
CA ILE A 387 12.83 3.69 -4.87
C ILE A 387 12.16 4.05 -3.55
N THR A 388 11.02 4.75 -3.60
CA THR A 388 10.38 5.36 -2.43
C THR A 388 8.86 5.16 -2.44
N ASN A 389 8.23 4.96 -1.28
CA ASN A 389 6.77 4.95 -1.13
C ASN A 389 6.04 3.93 -2.04
N ASN A 390 6.68 2.81 -2.37
CA ASN A 390 6.04 1.77 -3.18
C ASN A 390 5.39 0.71 -2.28
N THR A 391 4.27 0.16 -2.73
CA THR A 391 3.61 -0.98 -2.08
C THR A 391 3.86 -2.24 -2.91
N ILE A 392 4.46 -3.27 -2.32
CA ILE A 392 4.83 -4.51 -3.00
C ILE A 392 4.28 -5.71 -2.20
N TYR A 393 3.42 -6.52 -2.82
CA TYR A 393 2.87 -7.73 -2.21
C TYR A 393 2.44 -8.77 -3.26
N SER A 394 2.37 -10.06 -2.88
CA SER A 394 1.97 -11.15 -3.80
C SER A 394 2.83 -11.21 -5.06
N THR A 395 4.14 -11.32 -4.89
CA THR A 395 5.14 -11.38 -5.95
C THR A 395 5.76 -12.78 -6.02
N ALA A 396 6.68 -13.01 -6.96
CA ALA A 396 7.31 -14.31 -7.19
C ALA A 396 6.29 -15.43 -7.49
N THR A 397 5.22 -15.12 -8.26
CA THR A 397 4.13 -16.10 -8.53
C THR A 397 4.54 -17.20 -9.52
N ASN A 398 5.58 -16.98 -10.33
CA ASN A 398 6.09 -17.93 -11.33
C ASN A 398 7.54 -18.36 -11.08
N MET A 399 8.38 -17.42 -10.67
CA MET A 399 9.78 -17.58 -10.30
C MET A 399 9.88 -17.45 -8.77
N TRP A 400 9.65 -18.56 -8.07
CA TRP A 400 9.45 -18.56 -6.61
C TRP A 400 10.71 -18.17 -5.82
N ASP A 401 11.85 -18.13 -6.51
CA ASP A 401 13.19 -17.70 -6.07
C ASP A 401 13.45 -16.21 -6.32
N SER A 402 12.44 -15.45 -6.75
CA SER A 402 12.51 -13.99 -6.87
C SER A 402 12.19 -13.27 -5.56
N VAL A 403 12.57 -11.99 -5.48
CA VAL A 403 12.38 -11.13 -4.31
C VAL A 403 11.49 -9.92 -4.64
N GLY A 404 11.02 -9.20 -3.62
CA GLY A 404 10.24 -7.97 -3.83
C GLY A 404 11.07 -6.91 -4.59
N ILE A 405 12.24 -6.57 -4.04
CA ILE A 405 13.21 -5.67 -4.66
C ILE A 405 14.56 -6.37 -4.74
N PHE A 406 15.06 -6.54 -5.96
CA PHE A 406 16.45 -6.92 -6.22
C PHE A 406 17.23 -5.63 -6.50
N ALA A 407 18.22 -5.29 -5.67
CA ALA A 407 18.89 -4.01 -5.81
C ALA A 407 20.38 -4.03 -5.52
N ALA A 408 21.08 -3.10 -6.17
CA ALA A 408 22.51 -2.91 -6.04
C ALA A 408 22.97 -1.50 -5.61
N PHE A 409 22.10 -0.61 -5.06
CA PHE A 409 22.47 0.77 -4.69
C PHE A 409 21.65 1.46 -3.55
N SER A 410 20.60 2.25 -3.81
CA SER A 410 19.84 3.03 -2.81
C SER A 410 18.41 2.52 -2.62
N ILE A 411 17.97 2.26 -1.39
CA ILE A 411 16.67 1.65 -1.07
C ILE A 411 16.06 2.32 0.18
N GLN A 412 14.98 3.09 0.04
CA GLN A 412 14.49 3.88 1.16
C GLN A 412 12.96 3.94 1.26
N TYR A 413 12.40 3.95 2.48
CA TYR A 413 10.96 4.15 2.71
C TYR A 413 10.04 3.19 1.95
N ASN A 414 10.40 1.91 1.88
CA ASN A 414 9.58 0.87 1.26
C ASN A 414 8.86 0.03 2.31
N LEU A 415 7.59 -0.31 2.06
CA LEU A 415 6.85 -1.33 2.81
C LEU A 415 6.83 -2.61 1.98
N ILE A 416 7.41 -3.69 2.51
CA ILE A 416 7.57 -4.98 1.85
C ILE A 416 6.94 -6.05 2.72
N TYR A 417 5.92 -6.74 2.20
CA TYR A 417 5.26 -7.76 3.00
C TYR A 417 4.67 -8.90 2.18
N HIS A 418 4.47 -10.04 2.85
CA HIS A 418 3.90 -11.24 2.23
C HIS A 418 4.72 -11.69 1.00
N THR A 419 6.05 -11.75 1.20
CA THR A 419 7.02 -12.22 0.19
C THR A 419 7.68 -13.52 0.66
N ASN A 420 8.48 -14.14 -0.21
CA ASN A 420 9.23 -15.38 0.07
C ASN A 420 8.32 -16.56 0.45
N LEU A 421 7.09 -16.59 -0.06
CA LEU A 421 6.00 -17.49 0.32
C LEU A 421 6.29 -19.00 0.22
N LYS A 422 7.36 -19.40 -0.46
CA LYS A 422 7.63 -20.80 -0.84
C LYS A 422 9.07 -21.26 -0.59
N LEU A 423 10.06 -20.37 -0.52
CA LEU A 423 11.48 -20.71 -0.51
C LEU A 423 12.23 -20.02 0.65
N ASN A 424 13.32 -20.64 1.11
CA ASN A 424 14.17 -20.12 2.19
C ASN A 424 15.30 -19.25 1.62
N ASP A 425 16.26 -18.86 2.45
CA ASP A 425 17.48 -18.14 2.03
C ASP A 425 17.18 -16.93 1.14
N GLY A 426 16.26 -16.11 1.63
CA GLY A 426 15.78 -14.93 0.93
C GLY A 426 15.38 -13.85 1.93
N GLY A 427 15.13 -12.64 1.43
CA GLY A 427 14.58 -11.57 2.26
C GLY A 427 13.72 -10.59 1.50
N GLY A 428 13.04 -9.73 2.24
CA GLY A 428 12.22 -8.65 1.68
C GLY A 428 13.06 -7.70 0.81
N ILE A 429 14.25 -7.36 1.30
CA ILE A 429 15.31 -6.69 0.53
C ILE A 429 16.50 -7.62 0.42
N TYR A 430 16.98 -7.86 -0.79
CA TYR A 430 18.14 -8.69 -1.06
C TYR A 430 19.23 -7.88 -1.79
N VAL A 431 20.49 -8.00 -1.34
CA VAL A 431 21.65 -7.28 -1.91
C VAL A 431 22.89 -8.18 -2.00
N LEU A 432 23.72 -7.98 -3.04
CA LEU A 432 24.90 -8.80 -3.35
C LEU A 432 26.01 -7.96 -4.02
N GLY A 433 27.28 -8.21 -3.70
CA GLY A 433 28.44 -7.60 -4.40
C GLY A 433 28.81 -6.17 -3.97
N ASN A 434 29.85 -5.60 -4.58
CA ASN A 434 30.41 -4.31 -4.16
C ASN A 434 29.61 -3.11 -4.70
N GLN A 435 29.09 -2.31 -3.77
CA GLN A 435 28.14 -1.24 -4.04
C GLN A 435 28.52 0.02 -3.24
N ALA A 436 29.67 0.61 -3.59
CA ALA A 436 30.21 1.78 -2.90
C ALA A 436 29.23 2.96 -2.84
N ASN A 437 29.12 3.59 -1.67
CA ASN A 437 28.26 4.75 -1.38
C ASN A 437 26.75 4.45 -1.48
N SER A 438 26.36 3.22 -1.21
CA SER A 438 24.97 2.77 -1.19
C SER A 438 24.31 3.06 0.14
N PHE A 439 22.99 3.23 0.16
CA PHE A 439 22.26 3.53 1.38
C PHE A 439 20.89 2.87 1.44
N MET A 440 20.57 2.30 2.60
CA MET A 440 19.30 1.65 2.88
C MET A 440 18.67 2.31 4.12
N TYR A 441 17.49 2.89 3.98
CA TYR A 441 16.93 3.74 5.04
C TYR A 441 15.41 3.64 5.20
N ASN A 442 14.90 3.52 6.44
CA ASN A 442 13.46 3.59 6.73
C ASN A 442 12.56 2.60 5.96
N ASN A 443 13.08 1.43 5.60
CA ASN A 443 12.23 0.37 5.02
C ASN A 443 11.54 -0.42 6.14
N ALA A 444 10.30 -0.83 5.91
CA ALA A 444 9.51 -1.69 6.79
C ALA A 444 9.26 -3.04 6.09
N MET A 445 9.58 -4.15 6.76
CA MET A 445 9.40 -5.51 6.24
C MET A 445 8.59 -6.35 7.23
N THR A 446 7.51 -6.99 6.78
CA THR A 446 6.71 -7.88 7.62
C THR A 446 6.25 -9.11 6.86
N ASP A 447 5.98 -10.21 7.56
CA ASP A 447 5.36 -11.40 6.96
C ASP A 447 6.19 -11.92 5.78
N ILE A 448 7.52 -11.97 5.98
CA ILE A 448 8.42 -12.67 5.07
C ILE A 448 8.37 -14.13 5.50
N TYR A 449 7.74 -14.99 4.70
CA TYR A 449 7.40 -16.34 5.17
C TYR A 449 8.61 -17.27 5.08
N PRO A 450 9.06 -17.88 6.19
CA PRO A 450 9.98 -19.02 6.09
C PRO A 450 9.21 -20.20 5.48
N PRO A 451 9.80 -20.97 4.56
CA PRO A 451 9.13 -22.15 4.02
C PRO A 451 9.04 -23.26 5.09
N ALA A 452 8.18 -24.25 4.85
CA ALA A 452 8.09 -25.46 5.69
C ALA A 452 9.38 -26.29 5.75
N TYR A 453 10.37 -26.02 4.90
CA TYR A 453 11.61 -26.79 4.78
C TYR A 453 12.83 -25.86 4.55
N GLY A 454 13.71 -25.70 5.55
CA GLY A 454 15.07 -25.12 5.42
C GLY A 454 15.39 -23.87 6.23
N SER A 455 16.37 -23.06 5.78
CA SER A 455 16.96 -21.91 6.51
C SER A 455 15.96 -20.76 6.75
N ALA A 456 16.31 -19.85 7.68
CA ALA A 456 15.47 -18.69 7.98
C ALA A 456 15.49 -17.66 6.83
N VAL A 457 14.35 -16.99 6.61
CA VAL A 457 14.27 -15.80 5.75
C VAL A 457 14.48 -14.53 6.59
N ALA A 458 15.06 -13.49 5.99
CA ALA A 458 15.38 -12.24 6.67
C ALA A 458 14.52 -11.07 6.18
N GLY A 459 14.45 -9.99 6.96
CA GLY A 459 13.96 -8.71 6.45
C GLY A 459 14.90 -8.19 5.37
N ILE A 460 16.18 -8.02 5.72
CA ILE A 460 17.24 -7.59 4.79
C ILE A 460 18.27 -8.71 4.67
N TYR A 461 18.49 -9.23 3.47
CA TYR A 461 19.52 -10.22 3.20
C TYR A 461 20.71 -9.58 2.48
N PHE A 462 21.80 -9.35 3.22
CA PHE A 462 23.13 -9.09 2.66
C PHE A 462 23.79 -10.41 2.32
N ASP A 463 24.03 -10.64 1.04
CA ASP A 463 24.64 -11.87 0.54
C ASP A 463 26.11 -11.59 0.12
N ASN A 464 26.83 -12.62 -0.32
CA ASN A 464 28.27 -12.64 -0.62
C ASN A 464 28.78 -11.36 -1.31
N GLY A 465 29.86 -10.79 -0.77
CA GLY A 465 30.56 -9.66 -1.38
C GLY A 465 29.83 -8.31 -1.27
N SER A 466 28.68 -8.24 -0.59
CA SER A 466 28.03 -6.97 -0.24
C SER A 466 29.04 -6.03 0.40
N ILE A 467 29.35 -4.87 -0.22
CA ILE A 467 30.31 -3.84 0.27
C ILE A 467 29.76 -2.43 0.05
N GLY A 468 30.00 -1.49 0.98
CA GLY A 468 29.84 -0.05 0.73
C GLY A 468 28.47 0.55 1.09
N TRP A 469 27.70 -0.12 1.94
CA TRP A 469 26.36 0.33 2.34
C TRP A 469 26.32 1.07 3.69
N THR A 470 25.49 2.11 3.74
CA THR A 470 24.99 2.74 4.96
C THR A 470 23.53 2.33 5.18
N VAL A 471 23.26 1.47 6.16
CA VAL A 471 21.94 0.88 6.42
C VAL A 471 21.45 1.38 7.76
N ARG A 472 20.38 2.16 7.76
CA ARG A 472 19.89 2.79 8.99
C ARG A 472 18.37 2.79 9.11
N GLU A 473 17.87 2.73 10.33
CA GLU A 473 16.45 2.94 10.67
C GLU A 473 15.45 2.09 9.87
N ASN A 474 15.82 0.88 9.44
CA ASN A 474 14.85 -0.06 8.85
C ASN A 474 14.22 -0.92 9.96
N GLY A 475 13.00 -1.41 9.75
CA GLY A 475 12.26 -2.24 10.69
C GLY A 475 11.80 -3.57 10.08
N THR A 476 11.95 -4.67 10.80
CA THR A 476 11.48 -6.00 10.38
C THR A 476 10.97 -6.83 11.56
N ASN A 477 9.87 -7.58 11.38
CA ASN A 477 9.44 -8.61 12.34
C ASN A 477 10.08 -9.99 12.06
N ASN A 478 10.73 -10.16 10.92
CA ASN A 478 11.64 -11.27 10.61
C ASN A 478 13.05 -11.02 11.16
N TRP A 479 13.88 -12.07 11.19
CA TRP A 479 15.30 -11.96 11.53
C TRP A 479 15.95 -10.81 10.71
N TRP A 480 16.73 -9.96 11.38
CA TRP A 480 17.28 -8.72 10.78
C TRP A 480 17.98 -8.96 9.44
N CYS A 481 18.93 -9.91 9.48
CA CYS A 481 19.96 -10.11 8.48
C CYS A 481 20.69 -11.44 8.64
N SER A 482 20.82 -12.20 7.55
CA SER A 482 21.50 -13.51 7.52
C SER A 482 23.02 -13.37 7.73
N ASP A 483 23.72 -12.56 6.93
CA ASP A 483 25.20 -12.47 6.93
C ASP A 483 25.77 -11.10 7.34
N CYS A 484 25.29 -10.52 8.43
CA CYS A 484 25.80 -9.24 8.92
C CYS A 484 27.19 -9.35 9.59
N PRO A 485 27.98 -8.25 9.67
CA PRO A 485 29.33 -8.26 10.25
C PRO A 485 29.34 -8.79 11.69
N GLY A 486 29.91 -9.98 11.89
CA GLY A 486 29.98 -10.66 13.20
C GLY A 486 29.33 -12.06 13.25
N ASN A 487 28.51 -12.44 12.28
CA ASN A 487 27.88 -13.77 12.23
C ASN A 487 28.72 -14.83 11.49
N ASP A 488 29.44 -14.44 10.43
CA ASP A 488 30.45 -15.25 9.73
C ASP A 488 31.66 -14.38 9.35
N PRO A 489 32.80 -14.45 10.06
CA PRO A 489 33.96 -13.59 9.80
C PRO A 489 34.67 -13.86 8.46
N ALA A 490 34.36 -14.96 7.76
CA ALA A 490 34.95 -15.27 6.45
C ALA A 490 34.21 -14.58 5.28
N ASN A 491 32.89 -14.34 5.42
CA ASN A 491 32.03 -13.70 4.42
C ASN A 491 31.43 -12.36 4.88
N SER A 492 31.83 -11.87 6.06
CA SER A 492 31.29 -10.65 6.65
C SER A 492 31.47 -9.42 5.74
N PRO A 493 30.40 -8.64 5.53
CA PRO A 493 30.44 -7.40 4.77
C PRO A 493 31.48 -6.42 5.34
N THR A 494 32.31 -5.80 4.49
CA THR A 494 33.33 -4.81 4.90
C THR A 494 32.92 -3.40 4.45
N ASN A 495 33.31 -2.35 5.20
CA ASN A 495 32.83 -0.96 5.00
C ASN A 495 31.31 -0.78 5.08
N PHE A 496 30.69 -1.29 6.15
CA PHE A 496 29.26 -1.10 6.44
C PHE A 496 29.06 -0.18 7.63
N SER A 497 27.99 0.61 7.56
CA SER A 497 27.44 1.29 8.72
C SER A 497 26.02 0.78 8.98
N LEU A 498 25.80 0.09 10.10
CA LEU A 498 24.47 -0.24 10.60
C LEU A 498 24.14 0.75 11.73
N ILE A 499 23.05 1.52 11.59
CA ILE A 499 22.67 2.54 12.58
C ILE A 499 21.17 2.45 12.91
N SER A 500 20.83 2.22 14.18
CA SER A 500 19.45 2.36 14.69
C SER A 500 18.41 1.50 13.96
N ASN A 501 18.72 0.24 13.74
CA ASN A 501 17.90 -0.73 13.01
C ASN A 501 17.10 -1.64 13.96
N TYR A 502 15.89 -2.10 13.60
CA TYR A 502 14.89 -2.71 14.51
C TYR A 502 14.47 -4.16 14.14
N VAL A 503 14.45 -5.09 15.11
CA VAL A 503 14.10 -6.53 14.92
C VAL A 503 13.12 -7.01 15.97
N GLY A 504 12.01 -7.63 15.53
CA GLY A 504 11.08 -8.37 16.40
C GLY A 504 10.19 -7.50 17.29
N ASP A 505 9.33 -8.17 18.09
CA ASP A 505 8.22 -7.63 18.91
C ASP A 505 8.60 -6.57 19.96
N ASN A 506 9.84 -6.12 20.00
CA ASN A 506 10.33 -5.15 20.96
C ASN A 506 11.04 -3.98 20.27
N PRO A 507 10.32 -2.90 19.90
CA PRO A 507 10.88 -1.71 19.26
C PRO A 507 11.95 -0.98 20.11
N SER A 508 12.15 -1.38 21.38
CA SER A 508 13.22 -0.84 22.22
C SER A 508 14.61 -1.45 21.99
N THR A 509 14.73 -2.53 21.21
CA THR A 509 16.05 -3.15 20.93
C THR A 509 16.60 -2.68 19.60
N LYS A 510 17.45 -1.64 19.63
CA LYS A 510 18.16 -1.15 18.44
C LYS A 510 19.50 -1.84 18.26
N TYR A 511 19.90 -2.07 17.02
CA TYR A 511 21.19 -2.66 16.66
C TYR A 511 22.14 -1.64 15.98
N TYR A 512 23.43 -1.71 16.33
CA TYR A 512 24.50 -0.91 15.72
C TYR A 512 25.82 -1.69 15.58
N ILE A 513 26.73 -1.23 14.70
CA ILE A 513 28.09 -1.80 14.58
C ILE A 513 29.07 -1.05 15.49
N SER A 514 29.76 -1.79 16.36
CA SER A 514 30.84 -1.25 17.19
C SER A 514 32.16 -1.06 16.42
N PRO A 515 33.14 -0.28 16.93
CA PRO A 515 34.45 -0.08 16.28
C PRO A 515 35.25 -1.37 16.05
N ALA A 516 34.88 -2.48 16.68
CA ALA A 516 35.46 -3.81 16.49
C ALA A 516 34.69 -4.69 15.47
N SER A 517 33.81 -4.09 14.66
CA SER A 517 32.98 -4.78 13.65
C SER A 517 32.01 -5.83 14.20
N GLN A 518 31.55 -5.66 15.44
CA GLN A 518 30.54 -6.53 16.06
C GLN A 518 29.18 -5.83 16.07
N VAL A 519 28.10 -6.56 15.70
CA VAL A 519 26.71 -6.14 15.95
C VAL A 519 26.44 -6.11 17.45
N ARG A 520 25.93 -4.97 17.94
CA ARG A 520 25.58 -4.75 19.35
C ARG A 520 24.17 -4.20 19.48
N THR A 521 23.54 -4.49 20.61
CA THR A 521 22.32 -3.78 21.04
C THR A 521 22.68 -2.37 21.53
N GLU A 522 21.73 -1.43 21.56
CA GLU A 522 21.90 -0.06 22.11
C GLU A 522 22.44 -0.06 23.56
N SER A 523 22.20 -1.13 24.32
CA SER A 523 22.78 -1.36 25.66
C SER A 523 24.25 -1.77 25.67
N GLY A 524 24.89 -1.91 24.50
CA GLY A 524 26.29 -2.28 24.32
C GLY A 524 26.60 -3.78 24.37
N SER A 525 25.57 -4.64 24.49
CA SER A 525 25.75 -6.09 24.50
C SER A 525 26.18 -6.59 23.13
N VAL A 526 27.21 -7.43 23.08
CA VAL A 526 27.57 -8.15 21.85
C VAL A 526 26.49 -9.17 21.56
N VAL A 527 25.94 -9.14 20.35
CA VAL A 527 25.10 -10.22 19.85
C VAL A 527 26.05 -11.35 19.44
N THR A 528 26.33 -12.29 20.35
CA THR A 528 27.14 -13.46 20.03
C THR A 528 26.26 -14.50 19.36
N THR A 529 26.57 -14.88 18.13
CA THR A 529 26.06 -16.11 17.51
C THR A 529 26.67 -17.29 18.25
N ASP A 530 25.90 -17.87 19.17
CA ASP A 530 26.20 -19.24 19.57
C ASP A 530 25.93 -20.11 18.34
N SER A 531 26.99 -20.69 17.79
CA SER A 531 27.01 -21.51 16.58
C SER A 531 26.16 -22.79 16.66
N ASN A 532 25.38 -22.96 17.73
CA ASN A 532 24.55 -24.14 18.00
C ASN A 532 23.17 -23.84 18.62
N CYS A 533 22.68 -22.59 18.64
CA CYS A 533 21.37 -22.28 19.24
C CYS A 533 20.54 -21.32 18.38
N TYR A 534 19.63 -21.89 17.59
CA TYR A 534 18.47 -21.19 17.05
C TYR A 534 17.45 -20.98 18.19
N ASN A 535 17.22 -19.73 18.62
CA ASN A 535 16.11 -19.33 19.49
C ASN A 535 15.33 -18.26 18.70
N PHE A 536 14.02 -18.28 18.45
CA PHE A 536 12.82 -18.80 19.14
C PHE A 536 11.84 -19.39 18.08
N LEU A 537 10.92 -20.30 18.40
CA LEU A 537 9.61 -20.00 18.99
C LEU A 537 9.07 -21.15 19.86
N ALA A 538 8.25 -20.76 20.83
CA ALA A 538 7.41 -21.67 21.58
C ALA A 538 6.15 -22.04 20.80
N ASN A 539 6.11 -23.26 20.30
CA ASN A 539 5.07 -24.26 20.55
C ASN A 539 5.60 -25.58 19.97
N GLY A 540 5.29 -26.68 20.66
CA GLY A 540 5.94 -27.97 20.45
C GLY A 540 5.94 -28.48 19.00
N ASP A 541 6.96 -29.31 18.76
CA ASP A 541 7.05 -30.34 17.71
C ASP A 541 7.76 -30.01 16.40
N TYR A 542 8.95 -29.38 16.41
CA TYR A 542 9.97 -29.69 15.39
C TYR A 542 11.40 -29.67 15.95
N TYR A 543 12.00 -30.86 16.04
CA TYR A 543 13.42 -31.06 16.32
C TYR A 543 14.19 -31.06 15.01
N PHE A 544 15.20 -30.18 14.87
CA PHE A 544 16.22 -30.35 13.84
C PHE A 544 17.62 -30.41 14.48
N PRO A 545 18.35 -31.53 14.34
CA PRO A 545 19.75 -31.57 14.71
C PRO A 545 20.58 -30.78 13.67
N ASN A 546 21.60 -30.07 14.15
CA ASN A 546 22.66 -29.53 13.31
C ASN A 546 23.40 -30.69 12.60
N PRO A 547 23.42 -30.76 11.25
CA PRO A 547 24.11 -31.85 10.55
C PRO A 547 25.63 -31.85 10.72
N ASN A 548 26.22 -30.74 11.19
CA ASN A 548 27.67 -30.54 11.17
C ASN A 548 28.40 -30.78 12.49
N THR A 549 27.70 -31.08 13.59
CA THR A 549 28.35 -31.32 14.89
C THR A 549 27.72 -32.51 15.62
N GLY A 550 28.34 -33.69 15.48
CA GLY A 550 27.91 -34.95 16.11
C GLY A 550 28.05 -34.98 17.64
N GLY A 551 27.38 -34.09 18.37
CA GLY A 551 27.44 -34.03 19.84
C GLY A 551 26.14 -33.52 20.47
N ASN A 552 25.36 -34.43 21.05
CA ASN A 552 24.23 -34.10 21.93
C ASN A 552 24.75 -33.49 23.25
N ARG A 553 24.56 -32.18 23.44
CA ARG A 553 24.61 -31.54 24.78
C ARG A 553 23.34 -30.70 25.02
N PRO A 554 22.63 -30.88 26.15
CA PRO A 554 21.45 -30.08 26.47
C PRO A 554 21.84 -28.72 27.06
N CYS A 555 21.21 -27.64 26.57
CA CYS A 555 21.34 -26.29 27.09
C CYS A 555 20.51 -26.14 28.39
N GLN A 556 21.12 -25.60 29.46
CA GLN A 556 20.45 -25.36 30.75
C GLN A 556 19.78 -23.98 30.79
N SER A 557 18.49 -23.93 31.15
CA SER A 557 17.73 -22.72 31.41
C SER A 557 17.79 -22.30 32.89
N THR A 558 17.95 -21.01 33.17
CA THR A 558 17.52 -20.42 34.44
C THR A 558 16.22 -19.64 34.22
N ALA A 559 15.15 -20.12 34.84
CA ALA A 559 13.82 -19.53 34.82
C ALA A 559 13.73 -18.28 35.71
N ASN A 560 13.24 -17.16 35.15
CA ASN A 560 12.40 -16.16 35.84
C ASN A 560 11.98 -15.04 34.85
N ALA A 561 10.84 -15.21 34.18
CA ALA A 561 9.95 -14.16 33.68
C ALA A 561 8.70 -14.83 33.08
N LEU A 562 7.60 -14.87 33.85
CA LEU A 562 6.29 -15.35 33.40
C LEU A 562 5.27 -14.21 33.53
N SER A 563 4.93 -13.62 32.39
CA SER A 563 3.63 -13.01 32.02
C SER A 563 3.89 -12.10 30.83
N ASN A 564 3.65 -12.65 29.63
CA ASN A 564 3.38 -11.98 28.34
C ASN A 564 3.57 -13.02 27.23
N TYR A 565 2.73 -14.05 27.30
CA TYR A 565 2.34 -14.80 26.10
C TYR A 565 1.20 -14.02 25.45
N PHE A 566 1.10 -14.12 24.12
CA PHE A 566 0.14 -13.45 23.22
C PHE A 566 0.65 -12.16 22.58
N LEU A 567 1.48 -12.30 21.53
CA LEU A 567 1.64 -11.28 20.48
C LEU A 567 1.97 -11.84 19.08
N LEU A 568 2.13 -13.17 18.91
CA LEU A 568 2.40 -13.80 17.60
C LEU A 568 1.48 -14.97 17.23
N GLN A 569 0.39 -15.22 17.97
CA GLN A 569 -0.63 -16.20 17.56
C GLN A 569 -1.84 -15.60 16.84
N GLY A 570 -1.96 -14.27 16.75
CA GLY A 570 -3.05 -13.65 16.00
C GLY A 570 -2.96 -13.81 14.47
N ILE A 571 -1.83 -14.30 13.96
CA ILE A 571 -1.64 -14.59 12.52
C ILE A 571 -2.04 -16.05 12.20
N ALA A 572 -2.24 -16.91 13.21
CA ALA A 572 -2.56 -18.33 13.02
C ALA A 572 -4.05 -18.69 13.24
N ASP A 573 -4.88 -17.77 13.73
CA ASP A 573 -6.30 -18.03 14.02
C ASP A 573 -7.21 -16.95 13.41
N ASP A 574 -7.41 -16.97 12.08
CA ASP A 574 -8.68 -16.51 11.51
C ASP A 574 -9.10 -17.38 10.30
N ASN A 575 -10.27 -17.97 10.46
CA ASN A 575 -11.01 -18.86 9.57
C ASN A 575 -11.53 -18.17 8.30
N ARG A 576 -10.77 -17.21 7.74
CA ARG A 576 -11.05 -16.57 6.45
C ARG A 576 -10.08 -16.99 5.33
N LEU A 577 -9.00 -17.71 5.68
CA LEU A 577 -8.22 -18.50 4.71
C LEU A 577 -8.94 -19.77 4.23
N GLU A 578 -10.08 -20.11 4.84
CA GLU A 578 -10.93 -21.20 4.39
C GLU A 578 -11.53 -21.03 2.97
N GLN A 579 -11.32 -19.92 2.25
CA GLN A 579 -11.79 -19.81 0.85
C GLN A 579 -10.67 -19.82 -0.21
N SER A 580 -9.41 -19.59 0.16
CA SER A 580 -8.25 -19.78 -0.74
C SER A 580 -7.47 -21.07 -0.46
N GLU A 581 -7.63 -21.69 0.70
CA GLU A 581 -7.12 -23.04 1.00
C GLU A 581 -8.02 -24.18 0.50
N ARG A 582 -9.23 -23.88 0.01
CA ARG A 582 -10.21 -24.88 -0.49
C ARG A 582 -9.90 -25.48 -1.87
N TRP A 583 -8.73 -25.20 -2.44
CA TRP A 583 -8.32 -25.71 -3.76
C TRP A 583 -7.37 -26.92 -3.70
N ILE A 584 -6.95 -27.35 -2.50
CA ILE A 584 -5.90 -28.38 -2.37
C ILE A 584 -6.43 -29.75 -1.86
N TYR A 585 -7.65 -29.86 -1.33
CA TYR A 585 -8.22 -31.17 -0.94
C TYR A 585 -9.71 -31.27 -1.28
N GLY A 586 -10.07 -32.19 -2.18
CA GLY A 586 -11.43 -32.31 -2.73
C GLY A 586 -12.46 -32.88 -1.74
N TYR A 587 -13.68 -32.31 -1.73
CA TYR A 587 -15.00 -32.99 -1.60
C TYR A 587 -16.17 -31.98 -1.76
N GLN A 588 -17.37 -32.52 -2.04
CA GLN A 588 -18.58 -31.96 -2.69
C GLN A 588 -19.45 -30.91 -1.91
N PRO A 589 -20.37 -30.19 -2.61
CA PRO A 589 -20.98 -28.92 -2.14
C PRO A 589 -22.36 -29.07 -1.44
N ARG A 590 -22.75 -28.03 -0.68
CA ARG A 590 -24.16 -27.77 -0.29
C ARG A 590 -24.70 -26.51 -0.95
N SER A 591 -26.01 -26.55 -1.17
CA SER A 591 -26.81 -25.79 -2.11
C SER A 591 -27.76 -24.80 -1.42
N ASP A 592 -27.44 -23.52 -1.51
CA ASP A 592 -28.34 -22.36 -1.34
C ASP A 592 -27.42 -21.11 -1.39
N TRP A 593 -27.51 -20.22 -2.37
CA TRP A 593 -28.48 -19.12 -2.44
C TRP A 593 -28.40 -18.45 -3.83
N ALA A 594 -29.55 -17.96 -4.31
CA ALA A 594 -29.80 -17.45 -5.66
C ALA A 594 -29.44 -15.96 -5.86
N PRO A 595 -29.30 -15.48 -7.12
CA PRO A 595 -28.61 -14.22 -7.45
C PRO A 595 -29.56 -13.02 -7.63
N PHE A 596 -29.09 -11.82 -7.26
CA PHE A 596 -29.68 -10.55 -7.70
C PHE A 596 -28.73 -9.86 -8.68
N GLY A 597 -29.04 -9.99 -9.97
CA GLY A 597 -28.57 -9.10 -11.03
C GLY A 597 -29.78 -8.38 -11.66
N PRO A 598 -29.65 -7.11 -12.10
CA PRO A 598 -30.73 -6.40 -12.76
C PRO A 598 -30.91 -6.90 -14.20
N GLN A 599 -32.17 -7.20 -14.55
CA GLN A 599 -32.63 -7.61 -15.88
C GLN A 599 -32.57 -6.43 -16.87
N ILE A 600 -31.99 -6.68 -18.05
CA ILE A 600 -32.05 -5.78 -19.22
C ILE A 600 -33.16 -6.30 -20.15
N THR A 601 -34.10 -5.44 -20.56
CA THR A 601 -35.10 -5.73 -21.60
C THR A 601 -34.93 -4.79 -22.80
N SER A 602 -35.23 -5.30 -24.00
CA SER A 602 -35.06 -4.66 -25.32
C SER A 602 -36.42 -4.08 -25.86
N PRO A 603 -36.45 -3.34 -27.00
CA PRO A 603 -37.29 -2.13 -27.16
C PRO A 603 -38.52 -2.22 -28.10
N SER A 604 -39.33 -1.12 -28.11
CA SER A 604 -40.10 -0.46 -29.22
C SER A 604 -41.59 -0.17 -28.88
N PRO A 605 -42.35 0.80 -29.49
CA PRO A 605 -42.04 1.87 -30.47
C PRO A 605 -42.48 3.31 -30.05
N THR A 606 -42.11 4.28 -30.89
CA THR A 606 -42.34 5.75 -30.87
C THR A 606 -43.82 6.20 -30.94
N PRO A 607 -44.15 7.41 -30.42
CA PRO A 607 -44.90 8.38 -31.23
C PRO A 607 -44.44 9.87 -31.14
N THR A 608 -44.45 10.50 -32.33
CA THR A 608 -44.67 11.89 -32.81
C THR A 608 -44.58 13.15 -31.90
N PRO A 609 -44.06 14.32 -32.39
CA PRO A 609 -43.66 15.48 -31.57
C PRO A 609 -44.65 16.67 -31.56
N THR A 610 -44.70 17.48 -30.48
CA THR A 610 -45.14 18.91 -30.43
C THR A 610 -44.86 19.55 -29.04
N PRO A 611 -44.90 20.89 -28.84
CA PRO A 611 -44.00 21.97 -29.27
C PRO A 611 -43.17 22.60 -28.12
N THR A 612 -42.16 23.39 -28.49
CA THR A 612 -41.24 24.18 -27.64
C THR A 612 -41.94 25.25 -26.77
N PRO A 613 -41.57 25.42 -25.48
CA PRO A 613 -41.87 26.63 -24.71
C PRO A 613 -40.72 27.66 -24.70
N SER A 614 -41.11 28.93 -24.72
CA SER A 614 -40.30 30.16 -24.60
C SER A 614 -39.49 30.27 -23.30
N PRO A 615 -38.45 31.11 -23.23
CA PRO A 615 -37.48 31.14 -22.13
C PRO A 615 -38.08 31.72 -20.83
N THR A 616 -37.79 31.06 -19.71
CA THR A 616 -38.15 31.48 -18.34
C THR A 616 -37.07 32.43 -17.80
N PRO A 617 -37.41 33.46 -16.99
CA PRO A 617 -36.44 34.47 -16.54
C PRO A 617 -35.39 33.87 -15.60
N THR A 618 -34.15 34.33 -15.75
CA THR A 618 -33.01 33.98 -14.89
C THR A 618 -33.33 34.27 -13.41
N PRO A 619 -33.20 33.30 -12.49
CA PRO A 619 -33.42 33.54 -11.08
C PRO A 619 -32.31 34.44 -10.51
N THR A 620 -32.71 35.42 -9.71
CA THR A 620 -31.83 36.23 -8.86
C THR A 620 -31.08 35.31 -7.88
N PRO A 621 -29.77 35.50 -7.62
CA PRO A 621 -29.02 34.66 -6.69
C PRO A 621 -29.64 34.71 -5.28
N PRO A 622 -29.78 33.57 -4.57
CA PRO A 622 -30.28 33.57 -3.20
C PRO A 622 -29.30 34.32 -2.28
N SER A 623 -29.83 35.07 -1.30
CA SER A 623 -29.02 35.73 -0.26
C SER A 623 -28.19 34.70 0.52
N ALA A 624 -26.91 35.01 0.75
CA ALA A 624 -25.98 34.13 1.47
C ALA A 624 -26.48 33.84 2.91
N THR A 625 -26.53 32.56 3.29
CA THR A 625 -26.96 32.10 4.63
C THR A 625 -25.80 32.18 5.62
N ASN A 626 -25.95 32.91 6.74
CA ASN A 626 -24.90 32.99 7.75
C ASN A 626 -24.71 31.64 8.45
N PHE A 627 -23.51 31.04 8.35
CA PHE A 627 -23.16 29.81 9.06
C PHE A 627 -22.65 30.14 10.47
N VAL A 628 -23.37 29.65 11.47
CA VAL A 628 -23.12 29.96 12.88
C VAL A 628 -22.84 28.68 13.65
N PHE A 629 -21.58 28.51 14.06
CA PHE A 629 -21.10 27.43 14.90
C PHE A 629 -21.26 27.78 16.37
N VAL A 630 -21.88 26.89 17.14
CA VAL A 630 -22.02 27.00 18.59
C VAL A 630 -21.26 25.86 19.23
N PHE A 631 -20.18 26.17 19.94
CA PHE A 631 -19.42 25.16 20.66
C PHE A 631 -19.91 25.11 22.10
N THR A 632 -20.39 23.96 22.54
CA THR A 632 -21.03 23.82 23.84
C THR A 632 -20.58 22.55 24.55
N GLY A 633 -20.70 22.57 25.88
CA GLY A 633 -20.33 21.46 26.75
C GLY A 633 -19.25 21.83 27.76
N GLU A 634 -18.34 20.89 28.05
CA GLU A 634 -17.36 21.02 29.14
C GLU A 634 -15.99 21.52 28.66
N SER A 635 -14.93 21.29 29.43
CA SER A 635 -13.54 21.69 29.17
C SER A 635 -13.05 21.37 27.76
N ASN A 636 -13.41 20.21 27.18
CA ASN A 636 -13.02 19.93 25.80
C ASN A 636 -13.73 20.80 24.76
N SER A 637 -14.91 21.35 25.06
CA SER A 637 -15.55 22.35 24.18
C SER A 637 -14.85 23.71 24.21
N GLY A 638 -14.10 23.98 25.28
CA GLY A 638 -13.22 25.15 25.41
C GLY A 638 -11.84 24.92 24.80
N GLY A 639 -11.28 23.73 24.96
CA GLY A 639 -9.95 23.39 24.45
C GLY A 639 -8.87 23.54 25.51
N GLN A 640 -8.20 22.43 25.82
CA GLN A 640 -7.17 22.32 26.86
C GLN A 640 -5.78 22.03 26.29
N ALA A 641 -5.64 21.91 24.97
CA ALA A 641 -4.35 21.68 24.36
C ALA A 641 -3.48 22.94 24.49
N PRO A 642 -2.26 22.85 25.03
CA PRO A 642 -1.35 23.98 25.12
C PRO A 642 -1.09 24.62 23.75
N ASN A 643 -1.08 25.95 23.68
CA ASN A 643 -0.71 26.64 22.44
C ASN A 643 0.72 26.32 22.01
N SER A 644 1.60 25.94 22.93
CA SER A 644 2.96 25.49 22.61
C SER A 644 3.01 24.27 21.67
N ASP A 645 1.93 23.50 21.61
CA ASP A 645 1.88 22.26 20.85
C ASP A 645 1.40 22.50 19.41
N ALA A 646 0.79 23.66 19.16
CA ALA A 646 0.32 24.06 17.84
C ALA A 646 1.42 24.75 17.03
N THR A 647 1.37 24.61 15.70
CA THR A 647 2.31 25.29 14.82
C THR A 647 2.06 26.80 14.81
N PRO A 648 3.07 27.63 14.51
CA PRO A 648 2.86 29.08 14.33
C PRO A 648 1.84 29.43 13.24
N GLU A 649 1.65 28.56 12.24
CA GLU A 649 0.64 28.77 11.20
C GLU A 649 -0.78 28.52 11.73
N ASP A 650 -0.98 27.48 12.54
CA ASP A 650 -2.28 27.14 13.12
C ASP A 650 -2.73 28.15 14.18
N LEU A 651 -1.78 28.80 14.87
CA LEU A 651 -2.07 29.87 15.83
C LEU A 651 -2.27 31.24 15.19
N ALA A 652 -2.00 31.39 13.89
CA ALA A 652 -2.10 32.68 13.23
C ALA A 652 -3.56 33.21 13.24
N PRO A 653 -3.77 34.54 13.32
CA PRO A 653 -5.10 35.12 13.26
C PRO A 653 -5.91 34.64 12.05
N ALA A 654 -7.15 34.22 12.31
CA ALA A 654 -8.03 33.59 11.34
C ALA A 654 -9.28 34.47 11.06
N PRO A 655 -9.16 35.53 10.23
CA PRO A 655 -10.25 36.47 9.97
C PRO A 655 -11.49 35.84 9.33
N GLN A 656 -11.34 34.70 8.66
CA GLN A 656 -12.44 33.91 8.09
C GLN A 656 -13.37 33.29 9.14
N VAL A 657 -12.94 33.21 10.41
CA VAL A 657 -13.80 32.84 11.54
C VAL A 657 -14.00 34.07 12.41
N GLN A 658 -15.23 34.56 12.48
CA GLN A 658 -15.61 35.63 13.38
C GLN A 658 -16.09 35.02 14.70
N ILE A 659 -15.30 35.12 15.77
CA ILE A 659 -15.69 34.64 17.10
C ILE A 659 -16.45 35.72 17.88
N LEU A 660 -17.49 35.33 18.61
CA LEU A 660 -18.20 36.22 19.53
C LEU A 660 -17.35 36.44 20.78
N ASN A 661 -16.96 37.68 21.04
CA ASN A 661 -16.35 38.07 22.29
C ASN A 661 -17.37 37.97 23.43
N ASN A 662 -17.15 37.04 24.35
CA ASN A 662 -18.10 36.72 25.42
C ASN A 662 -18.27 37.79 26.50
N THR A 663 -17.46 38.86 26.46
CA THR A 663 -17.56 40.01 27.36
C THR A 663 -18.25 41.19 26.69
N THR A 664 -17.85 41.52 25.45
CA THR A 664 -18.35 42.69 24.73
C THR A 664 -19.57 42.40 23.86
N PHE A 665 -19.87 41.13 23.60
CA PHE A 665 -20.91 40.66 22.68
C PHE A 665 -20.77 41.29 21.29
N LYS A 666 -19.55 41.25 20.75
CA LYS A 666 -19.24 41.65 19.37
C LYS A 666 -18.47 40.54 18.69
N PHE A 667 -18.67 40.41 17.38
CA PHE A 667 -17.84 39.54 16.56
C PHE A 667 -16.48 40.20 16.28
N GLU A 668 -15.44 39.40 16.42
CA GLU A 668 -14.05 39.76 16.15
C GLU A 668 -13.35 38.62 15.41
N ASN A 669 -12.24 38.91 14.73
CA ASN A 669 -11.43 37.86 14.11
C ASN A 669 -11.00 36.86 15.19
N LEU A 670 -11.13 35.58 14.91
CA LEU A 670 -10.56 34.55 15.79
C LEU A 670 -9.04 34.72 15.85
N ASP A 671 -8.53 34.83 17.06
CA ASP A 671 -7.10 34.94 17.36
C ASP A 671 -6.77 34.01 18.53
N ILE A 672 -6.20 32.85 18.19
CA ILE A 672 -5.88 31.79 19.14
C ILE A 672 -4.70 32.25 19.97
N GLY A 673 -4.82 32.21 21.29
CA GLY A 673 -3.86 32.90 22.15
C GLY A 673 -4.39 34.20 22.74
N THR A 674 -5.46 34.75 22.17
CA THR A 674 -5.95 36.09 22.52
C THR A 674 -7.43 36.10 22.94
N ASN A 675 -8.32 35.50 22.13
CA ASN A 675 -9.77 35.63 22.34
C ASN A 675 -10.58 34.33 22.33
N ASN A 676 -9.93 33.20 22.07
CA ASN A 676 -10.59 31.92 21.85
C ASN A 676 -11.24 31.31 23.11
N ASN A 677 -10.78 31.66 24.32
CA ASN A 677 -11.27 31.09 25.58
C ASN A 677 -11.84 32.12 26.58
N ILE A 678 -12.10 33.35 26.13
CA ILE A 678 -12.67 34.40 26.97
C ILE A 678 -14.01 33.94 27.58
N GLY A 679 -14.10 33.99 28.90
CA GLY A 679 -15.33 33.69 29.64
C GLY A 679 -15.73 32.19 29.64
N HIS A 680 -14.81 31.29 29.28
CA HIS A 680 -14.97 29.86 29.54
C HIS A 680 -14.62 29.57 31.00
N TYR A 681 -15.49 28.87 31.73
CA TYR A 681 -15.22 28.54 33.12
C TYR A 681 -14.09 27.50 33.24
N ASN A 682 -13.21 27.68 34.22
CA ASN A 682 -12.05 26.82 34.51
C ASN A 682 -11.07 26.61 33.34
N LEU A 683 -10.99 27.59 32.43
CA LEU A 683 -9.95 27.70 31.43
C LEU A 683 -9.31 29.09 31.56
N PRO A 684 -7.99 29.20 31.77
CA PRO A 684 -7.33 30.50 31.71
C PRO A 684 -7.60 31.09 30.33
N CYS A 685 -7.74 32.42 30.25
CA CYS A 685 -7.76 33.02 28.93
C CYS A 685 -6.39 32.81 28.30
N CYS A 686 -6.45 31.87 27.36
CA CYS A 686 -5.83 31.96 26.07
C CYS A 686 -4.43 31.35 25.98
N ASP A 687 -4.04 30.52 26.95
CA ASP A 687 -2.85 29.66 26.84
C ASP A 687 -3.11 28.32 26.11
N THR A 688 -4.38 28.00 25.88
CA THR A 688 -4.83 26.75 25.27
C THR A 688 -5.75 26.97 24.09
N HIS A 689 -5.88 25.95 23.24
CA HIS A 689 -6.79 25.89 22.10
C HIS A 689 -7.58 24.58 22.07
N GLY A 690 -8.58 24.52 21.20
CA GLY A 690 -9.39 23.34 20.95
C GLY A 690 -9.92 23.25 19.52
N LEU A 691 -11.16 22.80 19.39
CA LEU A 691 -11.84 22.57 18.11
C LEU A 691 -11.88 23.82 17.19
N GLU A 692 -11.74 25.02 17.73
CA GLU A 692 -11.80 26.27 16.97
C GLU A 692 -10.60 26.43 16.03
N LEU A 693 -9.47 25.84 16.39
CA LEU A 693 -8.27 25.81 15.56
C LEU A 693 -8.57 25.07 14.25
N GLN A 694 -9.18 23.89 14.35
CA GLN A 694 -9.50 23.11 13.17
C GLN A 694 -10.68 23.68 12.37
N LEU A 695 -11.63 24.37 13.02
CA LEU A 695 -12.65 25.15 12.31
C LEU A 695 -12.02 26.28 11.49
N ALA A 696 -11.03 27.00 12.06
CA ALA A 696 -10.29 28.06 11.38
C ALA A 696 -9.53 27.54 10.16
N ASN A 697 -8.79 26.44 10.33
CA ASN A 697 -8.06 25.76 9.27
C ASN A 697 -8.98 25.28 8.14
N SER A 698 -10.09 24.64 8.51
CA SER A 698 -11.03 24.13 7.52
C SER A 698 -11.71 25.27 6.74
N THR A 699 -12.04 26.37 7.42
CA THR A 699 -12.60 27.55 6.75
C THR A 699 -11.57 28.19 5.82
N LYS A 700 -10.29 28.27 6.22
CA LYS A 700 -9.16 28.73 5.37
C LYS A 700 -9.01 27.88 4.12
N ALA A 701 -9.17 26.56 4.27
CA ALA A 701 -9.14 25.58 3.20
C ALA A 701 -10.44 25.53 2.36
N ASN A 702 -11.35 26.49 2.54
CA ASN A 702 -12.61 26.61 1.81
C ASN A 702 -13.56 25.42 1.98
N ALA A 703 -13.56 24.79 3.17
CA ALA A 703 -14.45 23.67 3.48
C ALA A 703 -15.94 24.05 3.40
N PHE A 704 -16.28 25.33 3.53
CA PHE A 704 -17.63 25.87 3.37
C PHE A 704 -17.68 26.79 2.15
N ALA A 705 -17.62 26.22 0.94
CA ALA A 705 -17.42 26.98 -0.31
C ALA A 705 -18.41 28.13 -0.56
N ASN A 706 -19.63 28.03 -0.05
CA ASN A 706 -20.65 29.08 -0.16
C ASN A 706 -20.65 30.09 1.00
N ASN A 707 -19.78 29.88 1.99
CA ASN A 707 -19.63 30.67 3.21
C ASN A 707 -18.14 30.83 3.56
N PRO A 708 -17.39 31.66 2.80
CA PRO A 708 -15.97 31.89 3.05
C PRO A 708 -15.68 32.57 4.40
N GLN A 709 -16.73 33.07 5.07
CA GLN A 709 -16.68 33.53 6.44
C GLN A 709 -17.74 32.79 7.26
N VAL A 710 -17.34 32.28 8.43
CA VAL A 710 -18.25 31.64 9.40
C VAL A 710 -18.20 32.36 10.75
N TYR A 711 -19.22 32.16 11.57
CA TYR A 711 -19.34 32.78 12.88
C TYR A 711 -19.25 31.73 13.99
N LEU A 712 -18.44 31.96 15.01
CA LEU A 712 -18.23 31.05 16.14
C LEU A 712 -18.74 31.65 17.44
N VAL A 713 -19.52 30.86 18.19
CA VAL A 713 -20.09 31.19 19.49
C VAL A 713 -19.69 30.10 20.48
N LYS A 714 -18.68 30.35 21.31
CA LYS A 714 -18.28 29.42 22.37
C LYS A 714 -19.15 29.62 23.60
N THR A 715 -19.83 28.58 24.06
CA THR A 715 -20.73 28.57 25.24
C THR A 715 -20.24 27.65 26.37
N GLY A 716 -19.27 26.79 26.08
CA GLY A 716 -18.72 25.78 26.98
C GLY A 716 -18.29 26.26 28.36
N GLN A 717 -18.38 25.38 29.36
CA GLN A 717 -18.04 25.62 30.76
C GLN A 717 -17.34 24.39 31.36
N GLY A 718 -16.06 24.54 31.73
CA GLY A 718 -15.25 23.44 32.26
C GLY A 718 -15.84 22.82 33.52
N LEU A 719 -15.52 21.57 33.80
CA LEU A 719 -16.01 20.80 34.96
C LEU A 719 -17.54 20.57 35.03
N SER A 720 -18.32 21.08 34.06
CA SER A 720 -19.78 20.97 34.11
C SER A 720 -20.28 19.55 33.82
N THR A 721 -21.30 19.14 34.57
CA THR A 721 -22.14 17.95 34.33
C THR A 721 -23.44 18.34 33.64
N LEU A 722 -24.13 17.39 33.01
CA LEU A 722 -25.42 17.62 32.33
C LEU A 722 -26.47 18.29 33.24
N SER A 723 -26.47 17.94 34.53
CA SER A 723 -27.42 18.47 35.53
C SER A 723 -27.27 19.98 35.77
N GLU A 724 -26.11 20.56 35.50
CA GLU A 724 -25.83 21.99 35.71
C GLU A 724 -26.26 22.86 34.52
N TRP A 725 -26.62 22.23 33.40
CA TRP A 725 -27.15 22.89 32.20
C TRP A 725 -28.68 23.05 32.23
N ASN A 726 -29.31 22.95 33.40
CA ASN A 726 -30.76 23.11 33.56
C ASN A 726 -31.26 24.54 33.26
N VAL A 727 -32.53 24.66 32.87
CA VAL A 727 -33.17 25.97 32.60
C VAL A 727 -33.09 26.84 33.85
N GLY A 728 -32.65 28.09 33.70
CA GLY A 728 -32.40 29.02 34.81
C GLY A 728 -31.07 28.78 35.55
N GLY A 729 -30.34 27.71 35.22
CA GLY A 729 -28.99 27.47 35.71
C GLY A 729 -27.95 28.38 35.05
N THR A 730 -26.81 28.57 35.71
CA THR A 730 -25.76 29.50 35.29
C THR A 730 -25.24 29.21 33.88
N TYR A 731 -24.99 27.93 33.55
CA TYR A 731 -24.40 27.55 32.26
C TYR A 731 -25.39 27.69 31.10
N TRP A 732 -26.65 27.28 31.32
CA TRP A 732 -27.72 27.52 30.34
C TRP A 732 -27.99 29.01 30.13
N THR A 733 -27.94 29.81 31.19
CA THR A 733 -28.10 31.28 31.07
C THR A 733 -27.00 31.89 30.20
N LYS A 734 -25.74 31.44 30.34
CA LYS A 734 -24.64 31.88 29.46
C LYS A 734 -24.81 31.42 28.01
N PHE A 735 -25.32 30.20 27.79
CA PHE A 735 -25.67 29.72 26.46
C PHE A 735 -26.64 30.68 25.79
N LEU A 736 -27.77 30.96 26.46
CA LEU A 736 -28.82 31.87 25.96
C LEU A 736 -28.27 33.29 25.70
N GLN A 737 -27.50 33.86 26.63
CA GLN A 737 -26.94 35.20 26.45
C GLN A 737 -26.09 35.32 25.18
N ARG A 738 -25.28 34.30 24.89
CA ARG A 738 -24.37 34.29 23.74
C ARG A 738 -25.13 34.02 22.45
N THR A 739 -26.08 33.07 22.43
CA THR A 739 -26.91 32.79 21.25
C THR A 739 -27.86 33.94 20.93
N ASP A 740 -28.46 34.59 21.93
CA ASP A 740 -29.33 35.76 21.75
C ASP A 740 -28.56 36.98 21.23
N ALA A 741 -27.34 37.22 21.73
CA ALA A 741 -26.46 38.24 21.17
C ALA A 741 -26.18 37.97 19.68
N THR A 742 -25.87 36.72 19.31
CA THR A 742 -25.65 36.36 17.91
C THR A 742 -26.91 36.49 17.05
N LYS A 743 -28.09 36.12 17.57
CA LYS A 743 -29.38 36.32 16.89
C LYS A 743 -29.62 37.80 16.57
N ALA A 744 -29.24 38.70 17.48
CA ALA A 744 -29.37 40.15 17.30
C ALA A 744 -28.32 40.76 16.36
N LEU A 745 -27.09 40.23 16.34
CA LEU A 745 -25.98 40.76 15.55
C LEU A 745 -26.02 40.35 14.07
N LEU A 746 -26.50 39.14 13.77
CA LEU A 746 -26.46 38.61 12.40
C LEU A 746 -27.85 38.63 11.74
N PRO A 747 -27.97 38.98 10.45
CA PRO A 747 -29.25 38.90 9.74
C PRO A 747 -29.67 37.45 9.47
N THR A 748 -30.95 37.24 9.16
CA THR A 748 -31.47 35.95 8.64
C THR A 748 -31.29 35.85 7.12
N PRO A 749 -31.14 34.65 6.53
CA PRO A 749 -31.19 33.34 7.18
C PRO A 749 -29.89 32.96 7.89
N LYS A 750 -30.02 32.15 8.96
CA LYS A 750 -28.90 31.58 9.72
C LYS A 750 -29.00 30.06 9.68
N GLN A 751 -27.88 29.40 9.47
CA GLN A 751 -27.77 27.95 9.64
C GLN A 751 -26.97 27.68 10.91
N TRP A 752 -27.63 27.09 11.90
CA TRP A 752 -27.02 26.74 13.17
C TRP A 752 -26.34 25.38 13.07
N VAL A 753 -25.09 25.32 13.54
CA VAL A 753 -24.32 24.09 13.71
C VAL A 753 -23.82 24.06 15.15
N VAL A 754 -24.12 23.02 15.90
CA VAL A 754 -23.74 22.90 17.31
C VAL A 754 -22.73 21.78 17.45
N TRP A 755 -21.51 22.12 17.85
CA TRP A 755 -20.51 21.13 18.25
C TRP A 755 -20.62 20.94 19.77
N TYR A 756 -21.06 19.75 20.15
CA TYR A 756 -21.50 19.39 21.49
C TYR A 756 -20.50 18.42 22.13
N SER A 757 -19.77 18.88 23.14
CA SER A 757 -18.76 18.08 23.86
C SER A 757 -19.06 18.09 25.35
N LEU A 758 -20.03 17.28 25.78
CA LEU A 758 -20.49 17.21 27.18
C LEU A 758 -20.79 15.76 27.58
N GLY A 759 -20.32 15.37 28.76
CA GLY A 759 -20.65 14.08 29.37
C GLY A 759 -19.52 13.43 30.15
N ILE A 760 -18.27 13.83 29.91
CA ILE A 760 -17.11 13.22 30.58
C ILE A 760 -17.15 13.40 32.10
N ASN A 761 -17.63 14.55 32.59
CA ASN A 761 -17.78 14.77 34.04
C ASN A 761 -18.91 13.90 34.60
N ASP A 762 -20.03 13.74 33.89
CA ASP A 762 -21.09 12.81 34.30
C ASP A 762 -20.57 11.36 34.41
N TYR A 763 -19.64 10.97 33.52
CA TYR A 763 -18.93 9.69 33.62
C TYR A 763 -18.01 9.61 34.84
N ILE A 764 -17.20 10.64 35.11
CA ILE A 764 -16.34 10.71 36.31
C ILE A 764 -17.16 10.62 37.61
N PHE A 765 -18.34 11.24 37.63
CA PHE A 765 -19.28 11.18 38.76
C PHE A 765 -20.20 9.95 38.74
N GLU A 766 -19.94 8.99 37.85
CA GLU A 766 -20.67 7.72 37.73
C GLU A 766 -22.19 7.88 37.61
N THR A 767 -22.63 8.89 36.87
CA THR A 767 -24.05 9.18 36.65
C THR A 767 -24.76 7.96 36.04
N PRO A 768 -25.81 7.40 36.66
CA PRO A 768 -26.46 6.20 36.15
C PRO A 768 -26.83 6.33 34.67
N ILE A 769 -26.53 5.31 33.87
CA ILE A 769 -26.60 5.43 32.40
C ILE A 769 -27.98 5.83 31.87
N SER A 770 -29.05 5.41 32.56
CA SER A 770 -30.43 5.83 32.27
C SER A 770 -30.65 7.32 32.52
N THR A 771 -30.09 7.84 33.61
CA THR A 771 -30.09 9.27 33.96
C THR A 771 -29.26 10.07 32.96
N PHE A 772 -28.05 9.61 32.62
CA PHE A 772 -27.19 10.24 31.61
C PHE A 772 -27.93 10.40 30.28
N LYS A 773 -28.54 9.32 29.76
CA LYS A 773 -29.31 9.37 28.51
C LYS A 773 -30.45 10.38 28.57
N SER A 774 -31.23 10.33 29.66
CA SER A 774 -32.39 11.21 29.85
C SER A 774 -31.98 12.68 29.90
N LEU A 775 -30.89 13.00 30.61
CA LEU A 775 -30.37 14.35 30.72
C LEU A 775 -29.77 14.86 29.40
N THR A 776 -29.05 14.02 28.66
CA THR A 776 -28.52 14.37 27.34
C THR A 776 -29.64 14.68 26.36
N ILE A 777 -30.67 13.82 26.25
CA ILE A 777 -31.84 14.07 25.39
C ILE A 777 -32.54 15.37 25.80
N ALA A 778 -32.74 15.58 27.11
CA ALA A 778 -33.34 16.83 27.61
C ALA A 778 -32.50 18.06 27.24
N HIS A 779 -31.16 17.95 27.23
CA HIS A 779 -30.28 19.03 26.82
C HIS A 779 -30.36 19.32 25.32
N LEU A 780 -30.31 18.28 24.49
CA LEU A 780 -30.47 18.40 23.04
C LEU A 780 -31.80 19.06 22.68
N ASN A 781 -32.88 18.70 23.36
CA ASN A 781 -34.20 19.30 23.13
C ASN A 781 -34.24 20.80 23.49
N LYS A 782 -33.55 21.21 24.56
CA LYS A 782 -33.39 22.64 24.90
C LYS A 782 -32.62 23.39 23.82
N ILE A 783 -31.54 22.80 23.30
CA ILE A 783 -30.74 23.39 22.20
C ILE A 783 -31.59 23.51 20.93
N LYS A 784 -32.33 22.46 20.55
CA LYS A 784 -33.22 22.47 19.37
C LYS A 784 -34.34 23.52 19.47
N ALA A 785 -34.86 23.73 20.68
CA ALA A 785 -35.86 24.76 20.92
C ALA A 785 -35.29 26.18 20.80
N GLU A 786 -34.06 26.38 21.30
CA GLU A 786 -33.37 27.67 21.28
C GLU A 786 -32.80 28.03 19.90
N LEU A 787 -32.33 27.01 19.16
CA LEU A 787 -31.74 27.11 17.83
C LEU A 787 -32.51 26.21 16.83
N PRO A 788 -33.69 26.65 16.36
CA PRO A 788 -34.50 25.85 15.44
C PRO A 788 -33.73 25.48 14.17
N GLY A 789 -33.82 24.20 13.79
CA GLY A 789 -33.13 23.67 12.60
C GLY A 789 -31.61 23.45 12.78
N ALA A 790 -31.10 23.53 14.01
CA ALA A 790 -29.70 23.24 14.29
C ALA A 790 -29.30 21.81 13.90
N ILE A 791 -28.15 21.70 13.26
CA ILE A 791 -27.40 20.45 13.11
C ILE A 791 -26.55 20.30 14.36
N ILE A 792 -26.74 19.23 15.14
CA ILE A 792 -26.01 19.01 16.40
C ILE A 792 -25.06 17.82 16.22
N ILE A 793 -23.79 18.00 16.56
CA ILE A 793 -22.75 16.99 16.40
C ILE A 793 -22.09 16.79 17.77
N MET A 794 -22.36 15.64 18.39
CA MET A 794 -21.84 15.25 19.70
C MET A 794 -20.45 14.61 19.58
N THR A 795 -19.60 14.75 20.59
CA THR A 795 -18.38 13.93 20.71
C THR A 795 -18.61 12.70 21.58
N GLN A 796 -18.09 11.55 21.14
CA GLN A 796 -17.64 10.51 22.08
C GLN A 796 -16.33 10.95 22.76
N PHE A 797 -15.94 10.24 23.82
CA PHE A 797 -14.67 10.45 24.50
C PHE A 797 -14.01 9.08 24.70
N GLN A 798 -12.77 8.91 24.26
CA GLN A 798 -12.06 7.63 24.39
C GLN A 798 -11.79 7.26 25.84
N SER A 799 -11.86 8.23 26.75
CA SER A 799 -11.75 8.06 28.19
C SER A 799 -13.06 7.68 28.89
N MET A 800 -14.20 7.78 28.21
CA MET A 800 -15.48 7.33 28.75
C MET A 800 -15.67 5.85 28.47
N GLY A 801 -16.14 5.11 29.48
CA GLY A 801 -16.38 3.67 29.33
C GLY A 801 -17.44 3.35 28.27
N ASP A 802 -17.34 2.16 27.67
CA ASP A 802 -18.15 1.69 26.53
C ASP A 802 -19.65 1.95 26.67
N ILE A 803 -20.18 1.85 27.89
CA ILE A 803 -21.62 2.05 28.15
C ILE A 803 -22.09 3.49 27.87
N TYR A 804 -21.26 4.50 28.15
CA TYR A 804 -21.60 5.90 27.88
C TYR A 804 -21.38 6.24 26.41
N THR A 805 -20.31 5.73 25.82
CA THR A 805 -20.01 5.83 24.40
C THR A 805 -21.16 5.25 23.57
N ALA A 806 -21.63 4.05 23.91
CA ALA A 806 -22.79 3.42 23.29
C ALA A 806 -24.08 4.23 23.52
N ALA A 807 -24.24 4.88 24.67
CA ALA A 807 -25.40 5.72 24.94
C ALA A 807 -25.46 6.95 24.02
N LEU A 808 -24.34 7.63 23.77
CA LEU A 808 -24.27 8.76 22.85
C LEU A 808 -24.62 8.35 21.42
N THR A 809 -24.12 7.20 20.96
CA THR A 809 -24.47 6.63 19.65
C THR A 809 -25.96 6.33 19.52
N GLN A 810 -26.55 5.72 20.55
CA GLN A 810 -27.99 5.42 20.56
C GLN A 810 -28.84 6.69 20.54
N ILE A 811 -28.43 7.73 21.27
CA ILE A 811 -29.13 9.02 21.26
C ILE A 811 -29.09 9.64 19.87
N ALA A 812 -27.91 9.74 19.25
CA ALA A 812 -27.75 10.30 17.91
C ALA A 812 -28.63 9.56 16.88
N ALA A 813 -28.64 8.23 16.92
CA ALA A 813 -29.48 7.42 16.03
C ALA A 813 -30.99 7.65 16.22
N SER A 814 -31.42 8.06 17.42
CA SER A 814 -32.83 8.29 17.75
C SER A 814 -33.31 9.73 17.56
N GLU A 815 -32.41 10.68 17.34
CA GLU A 815 -32.70 12.11 17.37
C GLU A 815 -32.45 12.76 15.99
N PRO A 816 -33.45 13.39 15.35
CA PRO A 816 -33.27 14.01 14.04
C PRO A 816 -32.30 15.19 14.13
N ASN A 817 -31.46 15.33 13.10
CA ASN A 817 -30.37 16.32 13.01
C ASN A 817 -29.35 16.26 14.15
N VAL A 818 -29.26 15.11 14.83
CA VAL A 818 -28.23 14.86 15.84
C VAL A 818 -27.30 13.76 15.32
N TYR A 819 -26.01 14.04 15.39
CA TYR A 819 -24.94 13.17 14.96
C TYR A 819 -23.96 12.98 16.10
N VAL A 820 -23.10 11.98 15.98
CA VAL A 820 -22.01 11.76 16.92
C VAL A 820 -20.72 11.50 16.14
N VAL A 821 -19.61 12.11 16.57
CA VAL A 821 -18.27 11.75 16.12
C VAL A 821 -17.68 10.74 17.09
N ASP A 822 -17.16 9.64 16.54
CA ASP A 822 -16.35 8.74 17.34
C ASP A 822 -15.03 9.41 17.69
N SER A 823 -14.44 8.98 18.80
CA SER A 823 -13.18 9.53 19.31
C SER A 823 -11.99 8.60 19.10
N THR A 824 -12.15 7.59 18.23
CA THR A 824 -11.09 6.63 17.91
C THR A 824 -9.91 7.33 17.25
N GLY A 825 -8.70 7.13 17.77
CA GLY A 825 -7.48 7.77 17.27
C GLY A 825 -7.34 9.26 17.64
N ALA A 826 -8.24 9.83 18.44
CA ALA A 826 -8.05 11.16 19.00
C ALA A 826 -7.15 11.05 20.25
N THR A 827 -5.93 11.57 20.16
CA THR A 827 -4.90 11.51 21.21
C THR A 827 -5.20 12.43 22.39
N LEU A 828 -4.67 12.08 23.57
CA LEU A 828 -4.87 12.79 24.85
C LEU A 828 -3.55 13.40 25.30
N GLY A 829 -3.56 14.70 25.63
CA GLY A 829 -2.37 15.38 26.18
C GLY A 829 -2.30 15.28 27.70
N ILE A 830 -3.45 15.35 28.35
CA ILE A 830 -3.62 15.10 29.78
C ILE A 830 -4.83 14.19 29.97
N PRO A 831 -4.96 13.48 31.10
CA PRO A 831 -6.11 12.61 31.33
C PRO A 831 -7.41 13.36 31.04
N LEU A 832 -8.27 12.73 30.23
CA LEU A 832 -9.60 13.21 29.86
C LEU A 832 -9.68 14.38 28.86
N HIS A 833 -8.55 14.92 28.40
CA HIS A 833 -8.55 16.04 27.45
C HIS A 833 -7.68 15.77 26.22
N TRP A 834 -8.25 16.05 25.05
CA TRP A 834 -7.54 15.89 23.79
C TRP A 834 -6.32 16.83 23.73
N ASP A 835 -5.23 16.33 23.15
CA ASP A 835 -4.10 17.20 22.76
C ASP A 835 -4.38 17.88 21.42
N TYR A 836 -3.37 18.60 20.94
CA TYR A 836 -3.38 19.27 19.64
C TYR A 836 -3.80 18.34 18.48
N ALA A 837 -3.24 17.13 18.41
CA ALA A 837 -3.59 16.17 17.36
C ALA A 837 -5.02 15.62 17.54
N GLY A 838 -5.43 15.31 18.77
CA GLY A 838 -6.78 14.86 19.09
C GLY A 838 -7.87 15.87 18.72
N PHE A 839 -7.66 17.16 19.01
CA PHE A 839 -8.58 18.22 18.60
C PHE A 839 -8.66 18.39 17.08
N LYS A 840 -7.55 18.22 16.35
CA LYS A 840 -7.56 18.24 14.88
C LYS A 840 -8.31 17.05 14.29
N THR A 841 -8.14 15.85 14.85
CA THR A 841 -8.88 14.65 14.45
C THR A 841 -10.39 14.84 14.60
N LEU A 842 -10.83 15.25 15.79
CA LEU A 842 -12.25 15.45 16.07
C LEU A 842 -12.84 16.63 15.30
N GLY A 843 -12.14 17.76 15.22
CA GLY A 843 -12.57 18.92 14.46
C GLY A 843 -12.76 18.60 12.98
N THR A 844 -11.87 17.79 12.38
CA THR A 844 -11.99 17.38 10.97
C THR A 844 -13.24 16.51 10.74
N ARG A 845 -13.52 15.58 11.67
CA ARG A 845 -14.74 14.75 11.61
C ARG A 845 -16.00 15.60 11.79
N MET A 846 -15.98 16.55 12.71
CA MET A 846 -17.12 17.45 12.90
C MET A 846 -17.38 18.33 11.68
N VAL A 847 -16.34 18.85 11.00
CA VAL A 847 -16.49 19.59 9.73
C VAL A 847 -17.08 18.70 8.65
N THR A 848 -16.59 17.45 8.53
CA THR A 848 -17.09 16.48 7.56
C THR A 848 -18.59 16.20 7.75
N ILE A 849 -19.00 15.89 8.98
CA ILE A 849 -20.42 15.67 9.31
C ILE A 849 -21.24 16.94 9.07
N THR A 850 -20.69 18.11 9.42
CA THR A 850 -21.35 19.40 9.17
C THR A 850 -21.66 19.56 7.67
N ASN A 851 -20.66 19.36 6.79
CA ASN A 851 -20.85 19.49 5.34
C ASN A 851 -21.85 18.48 4.78
N ASN A 852 -21.78 17.24 5.24
CA ASN A 852 -22.73 16.19 4.84
C ASN A 852 -24.17 16.54 5.23
N ALA A 853 -24.37 17.04 6.46
CA ALA A 853 -25.68 17.44 6.94
C ALA A 853 -26.24 18.70 6.24
N LEU A 854 -25.37 19.54 5.68
CA LEU A 854 -25.75 20.74 4.93
C LEU A 854 -26.10 20.49 3.45
N GLY A 855 -25.92 19.27 2.94
CA GLY A 855 -26.26 18.91 1.56
C GLY A 855 -25.50 19.68 0.47
N SER A 856 -24.35 20.28 0.80
CA SER A 856 -23.52 21.00 -0.18
C SER A 856 -22.72 20.02 -1.05
N PRO A 857 -22.59 20.26 -2.37
CA PRO A 857 -21.68 19.47 -3.21
C PRO A 857 -20.25 19.66 -2.67
N THR A 858 -19.58 18.56 -2.41
CA THR A 858 -18.26 18.48 -1.79
C THR A 858 -17.29 19.43 -2.48
N PRO A 859 -16.77 20.48 -1.82
CA PRO A 859 -15.63 21.22 -2.33
C PRO A 859 -14.42 20.28 -2.34
N THR A 860 -13.77 20.16 -3.48
CA THR A 860 -12.45 19.53 -3.59
C THR A 860 -11.46 20.34 -2.72
N PRO A 861 -10.80 19.75 -1.72
CA PRO A 861 -9.90 20.50 -0.85
C PRO A 861 -8.62 20.89 -1.59
N THR A 862 -8.19 22.14 -1.44
CA THR A 862 -6.79 22.54 -1.64
C THR A 862 -6.09 22.40 -0.28
N PRO A 863 -4.89 21.79 -0.20
CA PRO A 863 -4.37 21.20 1.03
C PRO A 863 -3.64 22.18 1.94
N THR A 864 -3.82 22.02 3.26
CA THR A 864 -2.85 22.38 4.30
C THR A 864 -2.70 21.13 5.18
N PRO A 865 -1.49 20.75 5.60
CA PRO A 865 -1.11 19.35 5.86
C PRO A 865 -1.91 18.77 7.03
N ILE A 866 -2.67 17.72 6.73
CA ILE A 866 -3.33 16.84 7.70
C ILE A 866 -2.42 15.58 7.79
N PRO A 867 -2.20 15.03 9.00
CA PRO A 867 -1.44 13.77 9.17
C PRO A 867 -2.05 12.70 8.27
N PHE A 868 -1.22 11.86 7.67
CA PHE A 868 -1.69 10.95 6.63
C PHE A 868 -2.80 10.03 7.18
N PRO A 869 -3.99 9.92 6.57
CA PRO A 869 -5.00 9.00 7.08
C PRO A 869 -4.49 7.55 7.00
N GLY A 870 -4.32 6.92 8.16
CA GLY A 870 -3.63 5.65 8.31
C GLY A 870 -2.32 5.77 9.11
N ASP A 871 -1.88 7.00 9.40
CA ASP A 871 -0.81 7.38 10.32
C ASP A 871 -1.38 7.41 11.75
N LEU A 872 -1.58 6.22 12.29
CA LEU A 872 -2.12 5.98 13.62
C LEU A 872 -1.12 6.32 14.72
N ASP A 873 0.18 6.38 14.42
CA ASP A 873 1.22 6.82 15.36
C ASP A 873 1.66 8.29 15.21
N GLY A 874 1.20 8.96 14.16
CA GLY A 874 1.33 10.41 13.95
C GLY A 874 2.71 10.84 13.43
N ASP A 875 3.49 9.93 12.85
CA ASP A 875 4.84 10.18 12.36
C ASP A 875 4.91 10.74 10.91
N ASN A 876 3.75 11.03 10.33
CA ASN A 876 3.52 11.39 8.94
C ASN A 876 3.87 10.29 7.92
N LYS A 877 3.79 9.02 8.30
CA LYS A 877 3.81 7.87 7.40
C LYS A 877 2.58 7.00 7.66
N VAL A 878 2.23 6.18 6.67
CA VAL A 878 1.17 5.17 6.78
C VAL A 878 1.87 3.85 6.54
N ASP A 879 2.39 3.26 7.60
CA ASP A 879 3.29 2.12 7.55
C ASP A 879 2.88 1.02 8.54
N ILE A 880 3.83 0.12 8.85
CA ILE A 880 3.55 -1.04 9.69
C ILE A 880 3.33 -0.67 11.16
N PHE A 881 3.86 0.46 11.63
CA PHE A 881 3.70 0.92 13.01
C PHE A 881 2.28 1.40 13.27
N ASP A 882 1.61 1.90 12.24
CA ASP A 882 0.20 2.22 12.29
C ASP A 882 -0.66 0.97 12.30
N TYR A 883 -0.35 -0.01 11.46
CA TYR A 883 -1.00 -1.31 11.50
C TYR A 883 -0.85 -1.98 12.88
N ASN A 884 0.34 -1.90 13.48
CA ASN A 884 0.59 -2.37 14.84
C ASN A 884 -0.28 -1.63 15.87
N THR A 885 -0.50 -0.33 15.66
CA THR A 885 -1.40 0.50 16.48
C THR A 885 -2.87 0.11 16.29
N LEU A 886 -3.29 -0.25 15.07
CA LEU A 886 -4.63 -0.76 14.76
C LEU A 886 -4.89 -2.12 15.43
N VAL A 887 -3.93 -3.06 15.34
CA VAL A 887 -4.04 -4.39 15.93
C VAL A 887 -4.00 -4.33 17.47
N ALA A 888 -3.10 -3.51 18.03
CA ALA A 888 -2.98 -3.32 19.47
C ALA A 888 -4.21 -2.60 20.09
N SER A 889 -4.89 -1.76 19.32
CA SER A 889 -6.03 -0.97 19.80
C SER A 889 -7.39 -1.64 19.61
N PHE A 890 -7.56 -2.54 18.63
CA PHE A 890 -8.88 -3.09 18.26
C PHE A 890 -9.00 -4.61 18.25
N GLY A 891 -7.91 -5.38 18.30
CA GLY A 891 -7.94 -6.86 18.32
C GLY A 891 -8.57 -7.53 17.09
N HIS A 892 -8.74 -8.87 17.10
CA HIS A 892 -9.40 -9.61 16.00
C HIS A 892 -10.85 -9.15 15.82
N PRO A 893 -11.24 -8.65 14.61
CA PRO A 893 -11.10 -9.35 13.33
C PRO A 893 -10.27 -8.59 12.27
N TYR A 894 -9.57 -7.51 12.64
CA TYR A 894 -8.84 -6.67 11.68
C TYR A 894 -7.50 -7.28 11.29
N THR A 895 -7.33 -7.58 10.01
CA THR A 895 -6.12 -8.13 9.38
C THR A 895 -5.42 -7.05 8.55
N ILE A 896 -4.18 -7.30 8.11
CA ILE A 896 -3.49 -6.40 7.17
C ILE A 896 -4.31 -6.21 5.88
N PHE A 897 -5.17 -7.17 5.51
CA PHE A 897 -6.09 -7.03 4.38
C PHE A 897 -7.25 -6.07 4.65
N ASP A 898 -7.75 -5.98 5.89
CA ASP A 898 -8.76 -4.99 6.28
C ASP A 898 -8.16 -3.58 6.30
N TYR A 899 -6.91 -3.44 6.74
CA TYR A 899 -6.12 -2.21 6.64
C TYR A 899 -5.88 -1.82 5.18
N ASN A 900 -5.46 -2.76 4.34
CA ASN A 900 -5.27 -2.54 2.91
C ASN A 900 -6.60 -2.28 2.17
N GLN A 901 -7.73 -2.84 2.61
CA GLN A 901 -9.05 -2.50 2.10
C GLN A 901 -9.47 -1.08 2.49
N LEU A 902 -9.15 -0.65 3.71
CA LEU A 902 -9.32 0.72 4.18
C LEU A 902 -8.49 1.71 3.34
N VAL A 903 -7.24 1.34 3.05
CA VAL A 903 -6.33 2.09 2.16
C VAL A 903 -6.81 2.06 0.70
N ALA A 904 -7.35 0.94 0.19
CA ALA A 904 -7.75 0.78 -1.21
C ALA A 904 -9.16 1.31 -1.54
N ASN A 905 -10.06 1.38 -0.55
CA ASN A 905 -11.38 2.00 -0.65
C ASN A 905 -11.34 3.50 -0.33
N PHE A 906 -10.17 4.03 0.03
CA PHE A 906 -9.92 5.44 0.22
C PHE A 906 -10.26 6.26 -1.03
N GLY A 907 -11.13 7.27 -0.86
CA GLY A 907 -11.54 8.19 -1.93
C GLY A 907 -12.59 7.66 -2.91
N LYS A 908 -13.03 6.40 -2.78
CA LYS A 908 -14.16 5.85 -3.57
C LYS A 908 -15.45 5.98 -2.75
N SER A 909 -16.39 6.79 -3.22
CA SER A 909 -17.78 6.73 -2.73
C SER A 909 -18.46 5.50 -3.32
N ASN A 910 -19.31 4.84 -2.53
CA ASN A 910 -20.36 3.96 -3.08
C ASN A 910 -21.41 4.79 -3.82
#